data_AF-A0A847FMU8-F1
#
_entry.id   AF-A0A847FMU8-F1
#
_cell.length_a   1.000
_cell.length_b   1.000
_cell.length_c   1.000
_cell.angle_alpha   90.00
_cell.angle_beta   90.00
_cell.angle_gamma   90.00
#
_symmetry.space_group_name_H-M   'P 1'
#
loop_
_entity.id
_entity.type
_entity.pdbx_description
1 polymer ?
#
loop_
_entity_poly.entity_id
_entity_poly.type
_entity_poly.pdbx_seq_one_letter_code
_entity_poly.pdbx_strand_id
1 'polypeptide(L)'
;MKPPALKIVPRIVLFVALLAAGIVPVTQAGSQPREWRDGLNTAELIEAARERGEIAYETAQLYLAYALRAPDKLPERYRSPVPWDGTLPLLRLRTATRAMAASPERAEIEALLAGTCDDSVASLANIRNTSYFHIQYGTIGGGLSIDSYASTLDTAWATEVITFGWAAPPVLPSNPPPGNLYHVRIDTLEWGLYGYVSTGGTHAGLVPNNPNTPWNDQDAYATCMVLNRDYSDFGGTPLHAMQATVAHEFNHSIQFGYGAITGSNAPDLSFAEASSTWMEDEVFDAANDNYFYLWPSFETCMGEYDPDDPHSVYDYWITFRGLTEPYGCGTAGGGEQILQDFWEATSQSATSNMLSALNGALVNKGTTLADAYHAYAIAVKFNKMCAGGYALPYCFEEGSAYVATAGPTAVHGAVASIGSSYNGSLADNYSLNWVGLPAGTLPYRVTLRNEASGGQLRGSVVCDTGAALVITPFPQVAGSGGSTSLASYNPSGCSSVVAVLTNQAQTEDNPSHCQPRSYRIETLPLVTMDHRQFLPLVERSDSYAPIPLRNGDFELGPEFWQESSTHSWDLIVTEDKPDVAAHSGEWLAWLGGDNLETSLLQQQVTVPASTPILSYWHWIGSQDSCAGDVARVRINGAVVHQYYLCQSNNTGGWREHTVSLAAYAGQTVDLGIEVETDSSLLSSLLVDDVTFR
;
A
#
# COMPACT_ATOMS: atom_id res chain seq x y z
N MET A 1 28.56 -71.56 52.83
CA MET A 1 27.58 -72.26 51.95
C MET A 1 27.57 -71.55 50.59
N LYS A 2 27.06 -72.19 49.52
CA LYS A 2 27.00 -71.67 48.12
C LYS A 2 25.64 -70.92 47.88
N PRO A 3 25.36 -70.25 46.74
CA PRO A 3 26.12 -70.09 45.47
C PRO A 3 26.26 -68.59 45.03
N PRO A 4 26.46 -68.20 43.74
CA PRO A 4 27.67 -68.43 42.94
C PRO A 4 28.23 -67.20 42.15
N ALA A 5 29.48 -67.36 41.69
CA ALA A 5 30.10 -66.93 40.41
C ALA A 5 29.71 -65.61 39.69
N LEU A 6 30.77 -64.80 39.46
CA LEU A 6 30.93 -63.69 38.50
C LEU A 6 31.03 -64.16 37.02
N LYS A 7 30.96 -63.21 36.04
CA LYS A 7 31.34 -63.23 34.59
C LYS A 7 30.17 -63.35 33.59
N ILE A 8 30.05 -62.65 32.45
CA ILE A 8 30.77 -61.59 31.66
C ILE A 8 29.63 -60.77 30.95
N VAL A 9 29.70 -59.44 30.69
CA VAL A 9 30.22 -58.67 29.51
C VAL A 9 30.29 -57.15 29.83
N PRO A 10 30.96 -56.27 29.04
CA PRO A 10 31.07 -54.84 29.34
C PRO A 10 29.89 -53.99 28.83
N ARG A 11 29.75 -52.77 29.36
CA ARG A 11 29.00 -51.67 28.72
C ARG A 11 29.87 -50.42 28.61
N ILE A 12 29.75 -49.75 27.47
CA ILE A 12 30.41 -48.48 27.15
C ILE A 12 29.84 -47.41 28.07
N VAL A 13 30.71 -46.67 28.76
CA VAL A 13 30.31 -45.48 29.53
C VAL A 13 30.29 -44.29 28.57
N LEU A 14 29.09 -43.93 28.10
CA LEU A 14 28.89 -42.66 27.42
C LEU A 14 28.78 -41.55 28.49
N PHE A 15 29.69 -40.58 28.46
CA PHE A 15 29.59 -39.41 29.33
C PHE A 15 28.43 -38.52 28.89
N VAL A 16 27.34 -38.53 29.65
CA VAL A 16 26.30 -37.49 29.59
C VAL A 16 26.57 -36.51 30.72
N ALA A 17 27.04 -35.32 30.39
CA ALA A 17 27.19 -34.24 31.37
C ALA A 17 25.81 -33.68 31.71
N LEU A 18 25.43 -33.69 32.99
CA LEU A 18 24.24 -32.97 33.45
C LEU A 18 24.53 -31.46 33.46
N LEU A 19 24.15 -30.77 32.39
CA LEU A 19 23.90 -29.34 32.45
C LEU A 19 22.58 -29.10 33.17
N ALA A 20 22.67 -28.76 34.46
CA ALA A 20 21.52 -28.32 35.25
C ALA A 20 21.14 -26.90 34.83
N ALA A 21 20.37 -26.79 33.75
CA ALA A 21 19.75 -25.52 33.35
C ALA A 21 18.81 -25.06 34.47
N GLY A 22 19.20 -24.00 35.18
CA GLY A 22 18.33 -23.35 36.15
C GLY A 22 17.17 -22.70 35.42
N ILE A 23 15.96 -23.21 35.60
CA ILE A 23 14.74 -22.58 35.09
C ILE A 23 14.51 -21.30 35.89
N VAL A 24 15.09 -20.20 35.43
CA VAL A 24 14.63 -18.85 35.78
C VAL A 24 13.22 -18.74 35.18
N PRO A 25 12.19 -18.43 35.97
CA PRO A 25 10.88 -18.17 35.40
C PRO A 25 10.99 -16.94 34.51
N VAL A 26 10.58 -17.05 33.24
CA VAL A 26 10.41 -15.89 32.37
C VAL A 26 9.24 -15.09 32.95
N THR A 27 9.57 -14.14 33.83
CA THR A 27 8.64 -13.07 34.19
C THR A 27 8.42 -12.26 32.93
N GLN A 28 7.28 -12.49 32.29
CA GLN A 28 6.78 -11.67 31.20
C GLN A 28 6.83 -10.22 31.67
N ALA A 29 7.79 -9.47 31.14
CA ALA A 29 7.89 -8.04 31.40
C ALA A 29 6.69 -7.41 30.72
N GLY A 30 5.64 -7.16 31.49
CA GLY A 30 4.47 -6.45 30.97
C GLY A 30 4.93 -5.08 30.51
N SER A 31 4.77 -4.81 29.22
CA SER A 31 4.96 -3.48 28.66
C SER A 31 4.17 -2.49 29.53
N GLN A 32 4.89 -1.59 30.18
CA GLN A 32 4.26 -0.37 30.68
C GLN A 32 4.03 0.47 29.43
N PRO A 33 2.78 0.73 29.00
CA PRO A 33 2.56 1.68 27.94
C PRO A 33 3.12 3.03 28.41
N ARG A 34 3.99 3.63 27.60
CA ARG A 34 4.52 4.96 27.85
C ARG A 34 3.35 5.94 27.71
N GLU A 35 2.95 6.57 28.80
CA GLU A 35 2.31 7.88 28.69
C GLU A 35 3.30 8.76 27.93
N TRP A 36 2.89 9.27 26.75
CA TRP A 36 3.63 10.33 26.08
C TRP A 36 3.84 11.47 27.08
N ARG A 37 4.95 12.20 26.97
CA ARG A 37 5.07 13.49 27.66
C ARG A 37 4.18 14.47 26.91
N ASP A 38 2.89 14.51 27.26
CA ASP A 38 1.86 15.36 26.62
C ASP A 38 2.40 16.77 26.33
N GLY A 39 2.64 17.06 25.06
CA GLY A 39 3.23 18.32 24.62
C GLY A 39 4.01 18.19 23.32
N LEU A 40 4.30 19.35 22.74
CA LEU A 40 5.07 19.49 21.50
C LEU A 40 6.58 19.35 21.76
N ASN A 41 7.32 18.84 20.78
CA ASN A 41 8.78 18.82 20.80
C ASN A 41 9.38 20.22 20.51
N THR A 42 10.71 20.31 20.52
CA THR A 42 11.42 21.58 20.40
C THR A 42 11.18 22.25 19.04
N ALA A 43 11.06 21.49 17.94
CA ALA A 43 10.76 22.03 16.62
C ALA A 43 9.30 22.51 16.53
N GLU A 44 8.35 21.69 16.95
CA GLU A 44 6.92 22.01 16.95
C GLU A 44 6.55 23.20 17.84
N LEU A 45 7.20 23.36 19.01
CA LEU A 45 6.99 24.55 19.86
C LEU A 45 7.38 25.84 19.12
N ILE A 46 8.47 25.81 18.34
CA ILE A 46 8.93 26.93 17.51
C ILE A 46 7.93 27.17 16.37
N GLU A 47 7.53 26.09 15.69
CA GLU A 47 6.71 26.16 14.49
C GLU A 47 5.27 26.59 14.80
N ALA A 48 4.59 25.95 15.76
CA ALA A 48 3.27 26.39 16.20
C ALA A 48 3.26 27.85 16.74
N ALA A 49 4.40 28.37 17.22
CA ALA A 49 4.54 29.79 17.57
C ALA A 49 4.71 30.71 16.33
N ARG A 50 5.29 30.22 15.23
CA ARG A 50 5.27 30.89 13.92
C ARG A 50 3.85 30.96 13.36
N GLU A 51 3.13 29.84 13.36
CA GLU A 51 1.73 29.77 12.89
C GLU A 51 0.80 30.74 13.63
N ARG A 52 0.92 30.81 14.96
CA ARG A 52 0.16 31.76 15.80
C ARG A 52 0.62 33.22 15.65
N GLY A 53 1.67 33.48 14.86
CA GLY A 53 2.22 34.83 14.64
C GLY A 53 2.98 35.41 15.85
N GLU A 54 3.44 34.56 16.77
CA GLU A 54 4.18 34.97 17.97
C GLU A 54 5.67 35.26 17.69
N ILE A 55 6.17 34.77 16.55
CA ILE A 55 7.52 35.01 16.00
C ILE A 55 7.45 35.11 14.47
N ALA A 56 8.45 35.77 13.85
CA ALA A 56 8.61 35.79 12.40
C ALA A 56 9.24 34.48 11.88
N TYR A 57 9.07 34.18 10.59
CA TYR A 57 9.66 32.99 9.95
C TYR A 57 11.18 32.93 10.11
N GLU A 58 11.87 34.04 9.90
CA GLU A 58 13.33 34.15 10.04
C GLU A 58 13.78 33.93 11.50
N THR A 59 12.93 34.29 12.48
CA THR A 59 13.16 34.03 13.90
C THR A 59 12.92 32.55 14.24
N ALA A 60 11.92 31.91 13.64
CA ALA A 60 11.67 30.48 13.80
C ALA A 60 12.85 29.65 13.28
N GLN A 61 13.33 29.95 12.07
CA GLN A 61 14.52 29.30 11.50
C GLN A 61 15.78 29.54 12.37
N LEU A 62 15.95 30.73 12.95
CA LEU A 62 17.06 31.00 13.88
C LEU A 62 16.93 30.21 15.20
N TYR A 63 15.73 30.02 15.73
CA TYR A 63 15.53 29.19 16.93
C TYR A 63 15.73 27.70 16.63
N LEU A 64 15.36 27.22 15.45
CA LEU A 64 15.68 25.85 15.02
C LEU A 64 17.21 25.66 14.86
N ALA A 65 17.91 26.67 14.32
CA ALA A 65 19.37 26.68 14.27
C ALA A 65 19.99 26.65 15.68
N TYR A 66 19.41 27.36 16.66
CA TYR A 66 19.85 27.26 18.06
C TYR A 66 19.57 25.88 18.66
N ALA A 67 18.42 25.26 18.40
CA ALA A 67 18.12 23.91 18.89
C ALA A 67 19.16 22.88 18.38
N LEU A 68 19.52 22.95 17.10
CA LEU A 68 20.45 22.01 16.44
C LEU A 68 21.95 22.29 16.66
N ARG A 69 22.35 23.55 16.94
CA ARG A 69 23.77 23.98 16.95
C ARG A 69 24.20 24.85 18.15
N ALA A 70 23.28 25.41 18.92
CA ALA A 70 23.61 26.29 20.05
C ALA A 70 22.50 26.28 21.11
N PRO A 71 22.21 25.14 21.77
CA PRO A 71 21.03 24.96 22.62
C PRO A 71 20.96 25.93 23.81
N ASP A 72 22.09 26.49 24.25
CA ASP A 72 22.15 27.56 25.25
C ASP A 72 21.49 28.87 24.80
N LYS A 73 21.45 29.16 23.48
CA LYS A 73 20.83 30.36 22.91
C LYS A 73 19.32 30.23 22.70
N LEU A 74 18.79 29.01 22.65
CA LEU A 74 17.36 28.75 22.45
C LEU A 74 16.54 29.36 23.60
N PRO A 75 15.52 30.20 23.37
CA PRO A 75 14.74 30.78 24.47
C PRO A 75 13.99 29.72 25.28
N GLU A 76 13.89 29.92 26.60
CA GLU A 76 13.36 28.92 27.55
C GLU A 76 11.98 28.34 27.16
N ARG A 77 11.09 29.16 26.57
CA ARG A 77 9.75 28.72 26.13
C ARG A 77 9.72 27.71 24.98
N TYR A 78 10.87 27.42 24.35
CA TYR A 78 11.01 26.47 23.25
C TYR A 78 11.82 25.22 23.63
N ARG A 79 12.29 25.12 24.88
CA ARG A 79 13.12 24.02 25.36
C ARG A 79 12.25 22.84 25.79
N SER A 80 11.87 21.96 24.85
CA SER A 80 11.10 20.76 25.16
C SER A 80 12.01 19.58 25.53
N PRO A 81 11.64 18.73 26.50
CA PRO A 81 12.26 17.42 26.73
C PRO A 81 11.43 16.28 26.10
N VAL A 82 10.53 16.60 25.16
CA VAL A 82 9.85 15.63 24.29
C VAL A 82 10.80 15.26 23.13
N PRO A 83 10.99 13.98 22.80
CA PRO A 83 11.94 13.55 21.77
C PRO A 83 11.64 14.07 20.35
N TRP A 84 12.70 14.19 19.54
CA TRP A 84 12.67 14.51 18.11
C TRP A 84 14.03 14.25 17.44
N ASP A 85 14.05 14.10 16.12
CA ASP A 85 15.24 13.76 15.33
C ASP A 85 15.70 14.95 14.47
N GLY A 86 17.01 15.01 14.17
CA GLY A 86 17.65 16.24 13.71
C GLY A 86 18.07 16.30 12.25
N THR A 87 18.13 15.17 11.54
CA THR A 87 18.60 15.14 10.14
C THR A 87 17.74 16.00 9.23
N LEU A 88 16.43 15.78 9.24
CA LEU A 88 15.52 16.49 8.35
C LEU A 88 15.28 17.96 8.74
N PRO A 89 15.15 18.33 10.03
CA PRO A 89 15.18 19.74 10.42
C PRO A 89 16.48 20.45 10.02
N LEU A 90 17.64 19.79 10.08
CA LEU A 90 18.91 20.35 9.61
C LEU A 90 18.95 20.52 8.08
N LEU A 91 18.41 19.56 7.32
CA LEU A 91 18.29 19.64 5.86
C LEU A 91 17.37 20.80 5.44
N ARG A 92 16.19 20.92 6.07
CA ARG A 92 15.24 22.00 5.80
C ARG A 92 15.78 23.36 6.19
N LEU A 93 16.39 23.50 7.36
CA LEU A 93 17.04 24.74 7.78
C LEU A 93 18.09 25.22 6.77
N ARG A 94 18.86 24.30 6.17
CA ARG A 94 19.82 24.60 5.09
C ARG A 94 19.14 25.09 3.82
N THR A 95 18.04 24.46 3.41
CA THR A 95 17.24 24.87 2.24
C THR A 95 16.55 26.23 2.46
N ALA A 96 15.91 26.42 3.60
CA ALA A 96 15.32 27.70 4.02
C ALA A 96 16.36 28.83 4.01
N THR A 97 17.53 28.63 4.63
CA THR A 97 18.60 29.64 4.70
C THR A 97 19.10 30.08 3.33
N ARG A 98 19.15 29.17 2.34
CA ARG A 98 19.50 29.51 0.95
C ARG A 98 18.47 30.47 0.34
N ALA A 99 17.18 30.26 0.62
CA ALA A 99 16.05 31.03 0.09
C ALA A 99 15.75 32.34 0.87
N MET A 100 16.08 32.42 2.15
CA MET A 100 15.85 33.59 3.01
C MET A 100 16.49 34.88 2.45
N ALA A 101 15.86 36.03 2.70
CA ALA A 101 16.48 37.32 2.40
C ALA A 101 17.71 37.58 3.29
N ALA A 102 18.58 38.50 2.88
CA ALA A 102 19.74 38.91 3.69
C ALA A 102 19.29 39.67 4.94
N SER A 103 19.40 39.03 6.11
CA SER A 103 19.04 39.58 7.42
C SER A 103 20.08 39.20 8.49
N PRO A 104 20.06 39.83 9.69
CA PRO A 104 20.90 39.40 10.82
C PRO A 104 20.66 37.93 11.21
N GLU A 105 19.41 37.48 11.17
CA GLU A 105 19.01 36.10 11.46
C GLU A 105 19.60 35.15 10.42
N ARG A 106 19.48 35.44 9.11
CA ARG A 106 20.14 34.65 8.06
C ARG A 106 21.64 34.59 8.28
N ALA A 107 22.30 35.69 8.61
CA ALA A 107 23.74 35.73 8.82
C ALA A 107 24.20 34.91 10.05
N GLU A 108 23.39 34.85 11.11
CA GLU A 108 23.68 34.01 12.28
C GLU A 108 23.38 32.52 12.01
N ILE A 109 22.32 32.20 11.25
CA ILE A 109 22.06 30.83 10.79
C ILE A 109 23.17 30.37 9.84
N GLU A 110 23.61 31.19 8.89
CA GLU A 110 24.76 30.89 8.02
C GLU A 110 26.04 30.63 8.83
N ALA A 111 26.27 31.35 9.93
CA ALA A 111 27.40 31.09 10.82
C ALA A 111 27.26 29.75 11.58
N LEU A 112 26.05 29.39 12.03
CA LEU A 112 25.77 28.11 12.72
C LEU A 112 25.79 26.91 11.76
N LEU A 113 25.40 27.10 10.49
CA LEU A 113 25.41 26.07 9.44
C LEU A 113 26.76 25.91 8.75
N ALA A 114 27.60 26.96 8.74
CA ALA A 114 29.03 26.85 8.47
C ALA A 114 29.79 26.15 9.61
N GLY A 115 29.17 26.07 10.79
CA GLY A 115 29.57 25.19 11.88
C GLY A 115 29.55 23.72 11.47
N THR A 116 30.64 23.03 11.79
CA THR A 116 30.84 21.62 11.45
C THR A 116 30.01 20.69 12.33
N CYS A 117 29.87 19.42 11.97
CA CYS A 117 29.47 18.40 12.95
C CYS A 117 30.45 18.31 14.14
N ASP A 118 31.65 18.89 14.03
CA ASP A 118 32.65 18.88 15.08
C ASP A 118 32.41 19.91 16.20
N ASP A 119 31.53 20.88 15.95
CA ASP A 119 31.14 21.94 16.86
C ASP A 119 30.41 21.34 18.08
N SER A 120 31.06 21.37 19.24
CA SER A 120 30.55 20.77 20.48
C SER A 120 30.76 21.66 21.69
N VAL A 121 29.80 21.61 22.61
CA VAL A 121 29.92 22.18 23.96
C VAL A 121 30.73 21.28 24.91
N ALA A 122 31.03 20.05 24.51
CA ALA A 122 31.73 19.02 25.28
C ALA A 122 33.12 18.71 24.70
N SER A 123 33.98 18.08 25.51
CA SER A 123 35.29 17.60 25.06
C SER A 123 35.20 16.12 24.67
N LEU A 124 35.09 15.84 23.36
CA LEU A 124 35.12 14.48 22.81
C LEU A 124 36.56 13.93 22.74
N ALA A 125 37.23 13.86 23.89
CA ALA A 125 38.66 13.54 23.98
C ALA A 125 38.99 12.05 23.74
N ASN A 126 37.98 11.17 23.67
CA ASN A 126 38.17 9.73 23.50
C ASN A 126 37.86 9.30 22.06
N ILE A 127 38.57 8.27 21.59
CA ILE A 127 38.39 7.68 20.26
C ILE A 127 38.18 6.16 20.40
N ARG A 128 37.18 5.63 19.71
CA ARG A 128 36.97 4.19 19.50
C ARG A 128 36.89 3.94 18.00
N ASN A 129 37.81 3.15 17.46
CA ASN A 129 37.63 2.58 16.13
C ASN A 129 36.96 1.20 16.25
N THR A 130 36.12 0.87 15.27
CA THR A 130 35.51 -0.46 15.07
C THR A 130 36.02 -1.08 13.76
N SER A 131 35.29 -2.03 13.17
CA SER A 131 35.56 -2.55 11.83
C SER A 131 35.33 -1.50 10.73
N TYR A 132 34.34 -0.61 10.94
CA TYR A 132 33.84 0.32 9.91
C TYR A 132 33.79 1.78 10.36
N PHE A 133 33.83 2.06 11.68
CA PHE A 133 33.55 3.39 12.25
C PHE A 133 34.74 3.98 13.02
N HIS A 134 34.96 5.28 12.84
CA HIS A 134 35.79 6.14 13.68
C HIS A 134 34.89 6.96 14.60
N ILE A 135 34.75 6.53 15.84
CA ILE A 135 33.84 7.11 16.83
C ILE A 135 34.62 8.04 17.77
N GLN A 136 34.22 9.30 17.84
CA GLN A 136 34.71 10.29 18.79
C GLN A 136 33.69 10.48 19.91
N TYR A 137 34.11 10.47 21.19
CA TYR A 137 33.15 10.51 22.30
C TYR A 137 33.68 11.16 23.58
N GLY A 138 32.76 11.74 24.33
CA GLY A 138 32.99 12.35 25.65
C GLY A 138 32.68 11.37 26.78
N THR A 139 31.76 11.75 27.67
CA THR A 139 31.15 10.87 28.67
C THR A 139 29.81 10.33 28.18
N ILE A 140 29.61 9.02 28.27
CA ILE A 140 28.36 8.34 27.90
C ILE A 140 27.45 8.22 29.14
N GLY A 141 26.15 8.34 28.94
CA GLY A 141 25.11 8.27 29.99
C GLY A 141 24.14 7.11 29.81
N GLY A 142 22.93 7.20 30.38
CA GLY A 142 21.84 6.25 30.16
C GLY A 142 22.07 4.79 30.59
N GLY A 143 23.17 4.51 31.31
CA GLY A 143 23.64 3.14 31.55
C GLY A 143 24.29 2.47 30.33
N LEU A 144 24.46 3.20 29.22
CA LEU A 144 25.13 2.76 28.01
C LEU A 144 26.65 2.76 28.16
N SER A 145 27.34 2.15 27.20
CA SER A 145 28.81 2.12 27.13
C SER A 145 29.29 2.36 25.71
N ILE A 146 30.56 2.77 25.53
CA ILE A 146 31.14 2.93 24.18
C ILE A 146 31.12 1.62 23.38
N ASP A 147 31.25 0.47 24.05
CA ASP A 147 31.16 -0.83 23.39
C ASP A 147 29.72 -1.15 22.96
N SER A 148 28.69 -0.57 23.62
CA SER A 148 27.30 -0.64 23.17
C SER A 148 27.12 0.05 21.82
N TYR A 149 27.49 1.35 21.72
CA TYR A 149 27.45 2.08 20.44
C TYR A 149 28.30 1.39 19.36
N ALA A 150 29.51 0.93 19.71
CA ALA A 150 30.37 0.22 18.77
C ALA A 150 29.74 -1.07 18.25
N SER A 151 29.02 -1.83 19.09
CA SER A 151 28.28 -3.02 18.64
C SER A 151 27.05 -2.66 17.80
N THR A 152 26.29 -1.63 18.17
CA THR A 152 25.12 -1.18 17.39
C THR A 152 25.52 -0.69 16.00
N LEU A 153 26.57 0.13 15.91
CA LEU A 153 27.10 0.65 14.65
C LEU A 153 27.64 -0.48 13.74
N ASP A 154 28.49 -1.37 14.25
CA ASP A 154 28.97 -2.51 13.46
C ASP A 154 27.82 -3.46 13.05
N THR A 155 26.71 -3.52 13.81
CA THR A 155 25.49 -4.25 13.40
C THR A 155 24.72 -3.53 12.28
N ALA A 156 24.45 -2.22 12.38
CA ALA A 156 23.76 -1.49 11.31
C ALA A 156 24.52 -1.58 9.97
N TRP A 157 25.85 -1.45 10.00
CA TRP A 157 26.68 -1.70 8.81
C TRP A 157 26.59 -3.16 8.34
N ALA A 158 26.62 -4.14 9.26
CA ALA A 158 26.52 -5.55 8.89
C ALA A 158 25.15 -5.92 8.29
N THR A 159 24.07 -5.25 8.68
CA THR A 159 22.74 -5.43 8.09
C THR A 159 22.65 -4.71 6.74
N GLU A 160 22.67 -3.37 6.73
CA GLU A 160 22.34 -2.56 5.54
C GLU A 160 23.38 -2.72 4.41
N VAL A 161 24.67 -2.66 4.72
CA VAL A 161 25.74 -2.68 3.71
C VAL A 161 26.19 -4.10 3.35
N ILE A 162 26.21 -5.03 4.32
CA ILE A 162 26.81 -6.37 4.11
C ILE A 162 25.76 -7.47 3.91
N THR A 163 24.58 -7.36 4.53
CA THR A 163 23.53 -8.39 4.43
C THR A 163 22.55 -8.05 3.32
N PHE A 164 21.96 -6.85 3.35
CA PHE A 164 21.06 -6.36 2.31
C PHE A 164 21.85 -6.04 1.03
N GLY A 165 22.94 -5.28 1.18
CA GLY A 165 23.86 -4.95 0.07
C GLY A 165 23.69 -3.54 -0.49
N TRP A 166 23.16 -2.62 0.33
CA TRP A 166 23.03 -1.21 -0.02
C TRP A 166 24.40 -0.56 -0.18
N ALA A 167 24.51 0.44 -1.05
CA ALA A 167 25.80 1.08 -1.33
C ALA A 167 26.34 1.81 -0.10
N ALA A 168 27.51 1.40 0.39
CA ALA A 168 28.13 1.98 1.58
C ALA A 168 28.29 3.51 1.45
N PRO A 169 28.09 4.27 2.55
CA PRO A 169 28.27 5.72 2.51
C PRO A 169 29.73 6.07 2.20
N PRO A 170 30.00 7.07 1.35
CA PRO A 170 31.36 7.42 0.97
C PRO A 170 32.08 8.13 2.13
N VAL A 171 33.42 8.03 2.15
CA VAL A 171 34.28 8.84 3.04
C VAL A 171 35.00 9.90 2.22
N LEU A 172 35.17 11.11 2.79
CA LEU A 172 35.64 12.29 2.07
C LEU A 172 37.09 12.11 1.56
N PRO A 173 37.36 12.01 0.24
CA PRO A 173 38.69 11.66 -0.26
C PRO A 173 39.77 12.72 -0.01
N SER A 174 39.37 13.98 0.23
CA SER A 174 40.29 15.08 0.53
C SER A 174 40.74 15.13 2.00
N ASN A 175 39.99 14.53 2.93
CA ASN A 175 40.36 14.41 4.34
C ASN A 175 39.58 13.24 5.01
N PRO A 176 39.89 11.97 4.70
CA PRO A 176 39.15 10.83 5.26
C PRO A 176 39.46 10.63 6.76
N PRO A 177 38.54 10.04 7.55
CA PRO A 177 38.81 9.72 8.96
C PRO A 177 39.98 8.74 9.15
N PRO A 178 40.60 8.70 10.35
CA PRO A 178 41.69 7.77 10.67
C PRO A 178 41.32 6.30 10.42
N GLY A 179 41.95 5.71 9.42
CA GLY A 179 41.69 4.33 8.97
C GLY A 179 40.76 4.20 7.75
N ASN A 180 40.33 5.31 7.16
CA ASN A 180 39.34 5.35 6.06
C ASN A 180 37.99 4.74 6.47
N LEU A 181 37.60 5.00 7.73
CA LEU A 181 36.36 4.57 8.38
C LEU A 181 35.29 5.67 8.28
N TYR A 182 34.02 5.35 8.52
CA TYR A 182 32.94 6.34 8.61
C TYR A 182 33.03 7.17 9.92
N HIS A 183 32.69 8.47 9.90
CA HIS A 183 32.85 9.37 11.06
C HIS A 183 31.58 9.44 11.92
N VAL A 184 31.70 9.04 13.19
CA VAL A 184 30.63 9.14 14.19
C VAL A 184 31.09 9.97 15.38
N ARG A 185 30.17 10.73 15.97
CA ARG A 185 30.36 11.46 17.21
C ARG A 185 29.26 11.09 18.20
N ILE A 186 29.62 10.86 19.46
CA ILE A 186 28.67 10.64 20.55
C ILE A 186 28.80 11.83 21.50
N ASP A 187 27.80 12.72 21.46
CA ASP A 187 27.89 14.08 21.98
C ASP A 187 26.67 14.44 22.86
N THR A 188 26.70 15.61 23.51
CA THR A 188 25.60 16.09 24.36
C THR A 188 24.57 16.79 23.48
N LEU A 189 23.50 16.08 23.11
CA LEU A 189 22.36 16.66 22.39
C LEU A 189 21.25 16.98 23.40
N GLU A 190 20.87 18.24 23.47
CA GLU A 190 19.92 18.78 24.46
C GLU A 190 18.48 18.79 23.93
N TRP A 191 17.51 19.07 24.80
CA TRP A 191 16.11 19.35 24.44
C TRP A 191 15.43 18.29 23.56
N GLY A 192 15.64 17.01 23.90
CA GLY A 192 14.96 15.87 23.28
C GLY A 192 15.58 15.36 21.97
N LEU A 193 16.73 15.88 21.54
CA LEU A 193 17.30 15.52 20.24
C LEU A 193 17.96 14.12 20.25
N TYR A 194 17.45 13.18 19.45
CA TYR A 194 17.97 11.80 19.32
C TYR A 194 19.33 11.74 18.61
N GLY A 195 19.45 12.40 17.44
CA GLY A 195 20.61 12.35 16.55
C GLY A 195 20.55 13.37 15.41
N TYR A 196 21.58 13.38 14.56
CA TYR A 196 21.53 13.87 13.17
C TYR A 196 22.72 13.40 12.32
N VAL A 197 22.53 13.31 11.01
CA VAL A 197 23.57 13.25 9.98
C VAL A 197 23.87 14.64 9.45
N SER A 198 25.16 14.94 9.23
CA SER A 198 25.60 16.20 8.62
C SER A 198 26.55 15.99 7.45
N THR A 199 26.20 16.58 6.30
CA THR A 199 27.09 16.68 5.12
C THR A 199 28.23 17.72 5.26
N GLY A 200 28.46 18.24 6.47
CA GLY A 200 29.48 19.25 6.75
C GLY A 200 30.22 18.93 8.06
N GLY A 201 31.53 18.76 7.97
CA GLY A 201 32.38 18.31 9.08
C GLY A 201 33.86 18.31 8.66
N THR A 202 34.77 18.06 9.61
CA THR A 202 36.19 17.87 9.30
C THR A 202 36.41 16.76 8.26
N HIS A 203 35.56 15.73 8.29
CA HIS A 203 35.63 14.56 7.41
C HIS A 203 34.39 14.39 6.51
N ALA A 204 33.52 15.40 6.40
CA ALA A 204 32.26 15.34 5.66
C ALA A 204 32.15 16.46 4.62
N GLY A 205 31.57 16.16 3.47
CA GLY A 205 31.49 17.05 2.31
C GLY A 205 31.17 16.31 1.01
N LEU A 206 31.02 17.06 -0.08
CA LEU A 206 30.65 16.53 -1.40
C LEU A 206 31.77 15.64 -1.99
N VAL A 207 31.42 14.46 -2.50
CA VAL A 207 32.34 13.43 -3.05
C VAL A 207 32.23 13.31 -4.59
N PRO A 208 31.49 14.21 -5.24
CA PRO A 208 30.34 13.96 -6.14
C PRO A 208 29.89 12.53 -6.51
N ASN A 209 30.79 11.54 -6.57
CA ASN A 209 30.52 10.19 -7.06
C ASN A 209 30.90 9.18 -5.96
N ASN A 210 29.94 8.41 -5.45
CA ASN A 210 30.20 7.39 -4.46
C ASN A 210 31.04 6.25 -5.09
N PRO A 211 32.23 5.91 -4.54
CA PRO A 211 33.03 4.79 -5.07
C PRO A 211 32.38 3.41 -4.83
N ASN A 212 31.28 3.36 -4.07
CA ASN A 212 30.54 2.14 -3.77
C ASN A 212 29.31 1.91 -4.68
N THR A 213 28.92 2.89 -5.52
CA THR A 213 27.87 2.71 -6.54
C THR A 213 28.49 2.40 -7.93
N PRO A 214 27.80 1.65 -8.81
CA PRO A 214 28.27 1.33 -10.15
C PRO A 214 27.94 2.38 -11.23
N TRP A 215 27.16 3.42 -10.91
CA TRP A 215 26.88 4.59 -11.77
C TRP A 215 27.66 5.82 -11.28
N ASN A 216 27.16 7.04 -11.56
CA ASN A 216 27.70 8.30 -11.05
C ASN A 216 26.54 9.14 -10.52
N ASP A 217 26.46 9.27 -9.20
CA ASP A 217 25.37 9.90 -8.45
C ASP A 217 25.37 11.42 -8.57
N GLN A 218 26.51 12.02 -8.95
CA GLN A 218 26.78 13.45 -9.15
C GLN A 218 26.63 14.37 -7.91
N ASP A 219 25.79 14.02 -6.93
CA ASP A 219 25.56 14.77 -5.69
C ASP A 219 25.82 13.94 -4.41
N ALA A 220 26.64 12.88 -4.49
CA ALA A 220 26.95 12.04 -3.33
C ALA A 220 27.78 12.79 -2.27
N TYR A 221 27.39 12.68 -1.00
CA TYR A 221 28.07 13.29 0.14
C TYR A 221 28.69 12.25 1.08
N ALA A 222 29.93 12.51 1.50
CA ALA A 222 30.47 11.92 2.72
C ALA A 222 29.88 12.68 3.92
N THR A 223 29.42 11.95 4.92
CA THR A 223 28.68 12.48 6.05
C THR A 223 29.37 12.22 7.38
N CYS A 224 28.89 12.91 8.41
CA CYS A 224 29.30 12.79 9.80
C CYS A 224 28.03 12.61 10.63
N MET A 225 27.91 11.48 11.32
CA MET A 225 26.78 11.15 12.18
C MET A 225 27.05 11.65 13.61
N VAL A 226 26.07 12.28 14.23
CA VAL A 226 26.11 12.73 15.62
C VAL A 226 24.95 12.10 16.38
N LEU A 227 25.28 11.30 17.39
CA LEU A 227 24.33 10.58 18.23
C LEU A 227 24.30 11.22 19.62
N ASN A 228 23.15 11.19 20.29
CA ASN A 228 23.09 11.55 21.70
C ASN A 228 23.95 10.57 22.54
N ARG A 229 24.50 11.06 23.63
CA ARG A 229 25.28 10.32 24.62
C ARG A 229 24.43 9.58 25.66
N ASP A 230 23.18 9.98 25.83
CA ASP A 230 22.30 9.52 26.92
C ASP A 230 20.85 9.45 26.43
N TYR A 231 20.31 8.24 26.32
CA TYR A 231 18.95 7.99 25.86
C TYR A 231 17.95 7.76 27.03
N SER A 232 18.21 8.29 28.23
CA SER A 232 17.36 8.08 29.44
C SER A 232 15.92 8.60 29.34
N ASP A 233 15.69 9.67 28.58
CA ASP A 233 14.38 10.34 28.46
C ASP A 233 13.58 9.90 27.22
N PHE A 234 14.19 9.10 26.35
CA PHE A 234 13.71 8.69 25.03
C PHE A 234 12.81 7.45 25.11
N GLY A 235 12.31 6.96 23.97
CA GLY A 235 11.40 5.82 23.90
C GLY A 235 12.01 4.49 24.39
N GLY A 236 11.14 3.49 24.55
CA GLY A 236 11.52 2.12 24.94
C GLY A 236 12.46 2.01 26.14
N THR A 237 13.68 1.54 25.88
CA THR A 237 14.81 1.56 26.82
C THR A 237 15.98 2.36 26.21
N PRO A 238 16.93 2.90 27.01
CA PRO A 238 18.06 3.65 26.46
C PRO A 238 18.92 2.86 25.45
N LEU A 239 18.90 1.53 25.52
CA LEU A 239 19.55 0.66 24.54
C LEU A 239 18.74 0.60 23.24
N HIS A 240 17.42 0.44 23.33
CA HIS A 240 16.52 0.33 22.18
C HIS A 240 16.40 1.65 21.39
N ALA A 241 16.23 2.78 22.09
CA ALA A 241 16.25 4.11 21.45
C ALA A 241 17.57 4.35 20.71
N MET A 242 18.72 4.03 21.35
CA MET A 242 20.03 4.14 20.69
C MET A 242 20.19 3.17 19.50
N GLN A 243 19.58 1.99 19.55
CA GLN A 243 19.54 1.06 18.42
C GLN A 243 18.75 1.63 17.24
N ALA A 244 17.53 2.10 17.47
CA ALA A 244 16.69 2.75 16.47
C ALA A 244 17.41 3.94 15.81
N THR A 245 17.86 4.93 16.59
CA THR A 245 18.58 6.10 16.05
C THR A 245 19.84 5.73 15.25
N VAL A 246 20.59 4.70 15.66
CA VAL A 246 21.78 4.29 14.89
C VAL A 246 21.42 3.71 13.53
N ALA A 247 20.37 2.90 13.41
CA ALA A 247 19.89 2.40 12.11
C ALA A 247 19.32 3.55 11.26
N HIS A 248 18.44 4.37 11.84
CA HIS A 248 17.82 5.53 11.20
C HIS A 248 18.86 6.49 10.59
N GLU A 249 19.85 6.91 11.38
CA GLU A 249 20.88 7.86 10.96
C GLU A 249 21.96 7.21 10.08
N PHE A 250 22.17 5.89 10.18
CA PHE A 250 23.02 5.19 9.22
C PHE A 250 22.34 5.07 7.84
N ASN A 251 21.02 4.86 7.81
CA ASN A 251 20.27 4.85 6.56
C ASN A 251 20.31 6.22 5.86
N HIS A 252 20.06 7.32 6.57
CA HIS A 252 20.28 8.67 6.02
C HIS A 252 21.69 8.89 5.49
N SER A 253 22.71 8.32 6.15
CA SER A 253 24.10 8.39 5.66
C SER A 253 24.26 7.67 4.31
N ILE A 254 23.54 6.56 4.10
CA ILE A 254 23.44 5.88 2.79
C ILE A 254 22.63 6.70 1.78
N GLN A 255 21.51 7.32 2.16
CA GLN A 255 20.70 8.20 1.28
C GLN A 255 21.52 9.42 0.77
N PHE A 256 22.32 10.06 1.64
CA PHE A 256 23.31 11.07 1.25
C PHE A 256 24.44 10.47 0.38
N GLY A 257 24.83 9.22 0.64
CA GLY A 257 25.79 8.47 -0.18
C GLY A 257 25.29 8.11 -1.57
N TYR A 258 23.98 7.93 -1.76
CA TYR A 258 23.32 7.78 -3.06
C TYR A 258 23.09 9.11 -3.79
N GLY A 259 23.39 10.27 -3.18
CA GLY A 259 23.15 11.58 -3.80
C GLY A 259 21.68 11.84 -4.16
N ALA A 260 20.75 11.22 -3.42
CA ALA A 260 19.33 11.14 -3.77
C ALA A 260 18.42 12.02 -2.88
N ILE A 261 18.98 12.89 -2.03
CA ILE A 261 18.25 13.68 -1.02
C ILE A 261 18.54 15.20 -1.07
N THR A 262 19.53 15.64 -1.85
CA THR A 262 19.94 17.05 -1.95
C THR A 262 19.90 17.65 -3.36
N GLY A 263 19.78 16.82 -4.39
CA GLY A 263 19.77 17.22 -5.80
C GLY A 263 18.36 17.49 -6.37
N SER A 264 18.29 17.76 -7.68
CA SER A 264 17.01 17.89 -8.41
C SER A 264 16.25 16.57 -8.57
N ASN A 265 16.88 15.47 -8.19
CA ASN A 265 16.35 14.11 -8.13
C ASN A 265 15.65 13.76 -6.81
N ALA A 266 15.76 14.61 -5.77
CA ALA A 266 15.25 14.27 -4.44
C ALA A 266 13.73 13.99 -4.42
N PRO A 267 13.28 12.91 -3.75
CA PRO A 267 11.86 12.65 -3.54
C PRO A 267 11.30 13.61 -2.47
N ASP A 268 9.98 13.60 -2.28
CA ASP A 268 9.36 14.31 -1.17
C ASP A 268 9.89 13.79 0.19
N LEU A 269 10.01 14.70 1.15
CA LEU A 269 10.82 14.47 2.36
C LEU A 269 10.26 13.38 3.28
N SER A 270 8.98 13.04 3.16
CA SER A 270 8.36 11.86 3.77
C SER A 270 9.05 10.55 3.36
N PHE A 271 9.55 10.43 2.12
CA PHE A 271 10.23 9.21 1.67
C PHE A 271 11.61 9.04 2.31
N ALA A 272 12.32 10.14 2.58
CA ALA A 272 13.59 10.11 3.30
C ALA A 272 13.38 9.65 4.75
N GLU A 273 12.50 10.33 5.49
CA GLU A 273 12.32 10.05 6.92
C GLU A 273 11.61 8.73 7.19
N ALA A 274 10.52 8.45 6.49
CA ALA A 274 9.74 7.25 6.73
C ALA A 274 10.49 5.97 6.31
N SER A 275 11.44 6.04 5.36
CA SER A 275 12.30 4.89 5.03
C SER A 275 13.45 4.71 6.03
N SER A 276 14.02 5.77 6.59
CA SER A 276 14.92 5.66 7.75
C SER A 276 14.20 5.10 8.98
N THR A 277 12.99 5.58 9.25
CA THR A 277 12.12 5.13 10.36
C THR A 277 11.69 3.67 10.23
N TRP A 278 11.44 3.22 9.00
CA TRP A 278 11.20 1.79 8.71
C TRP A 278 12.48 0.95 8.85
N MET A 279 13.66 1.49 8.54
CA MET A 279 14.94 0.78 8.67
C MET A 279 15.32 0.49 10.14
N GLU A 280 14.83 1.27 11.11
CA GLU A 280 14.94 0.98 12.55
C GLU A 280 14.54 -0.47 12.88
N ASP A 281 13.43 -0.90 12.29
CA ASP A 281 12.74 -2.17 12.47
C ASP A 281 13.47 -3.31 11.76
N GLU A 282 13.95 -3.06 10.53
CA GLU A 282 14.68 -4.05 9.72
C GLU A 282 16.08 -4.39 10.27
N VAL A 283 16.70 -3.44 10.99
CA VAL A 283 18.00 -3.65 11.66
C VAL A 283 17.81 -4.11 13.11
N PHE A 284 16.77 -3.61 13.80
CA PHE A 284 16.56 -3.83 15.24
C PHE A 284 15.08 -4.04 15.63
N ASP A 285 14.39 -5.00 15.00
CA ASP A 285 13.09 -5.66 15.30
C ASP A 285 12.61 -5.81 16.77
N ALA A 286 13.48 -5.55 17.76
CA ALA A 286 13.11 -5.54 19.18
C ALA A 286 13.10 -4.13 19.81
N ALA A 287 13.53 -3.09 19.08
CA ALA A 287 13.68 -1.72 19.55
C ALA A 287 12.32 -1.00 19.65
N ASN A 288 11.61 -0.99 18.52
CA ASN A 288 10.20 -0.64 18.36
C ASN A 288 9.88 0.79 18.82
N ASP A 289 10.78 1.73 18.51
CA ASP A 289 10.64 3.16 18.78
C ASP A 289 9.76 3.85 17.70
N ASN A 290 9.93 3.46 16.44
CA ASN A 290 9.00 3.70 15.32
C ASN A 290 7.49 3.58 15.67
N TYR A 291 7.11 2.66 16.57
CA TYR A 291 5.73 2.51 17.07
C TYR A 291 5.14 3.79 17.65
N PHE A 292 5.96 4.65 18.28
CA PHE A 292 5.48 5.86 18.94
C PHE A 292 4.99 6.91 17.95
N TYR A 293 5.37 6.82 16.67
CA TYR A 293 4.89 7.70 15.60
C TYR A 293 3.51 7.31 15.04
N LEU A 294 2.96 6.12 15.35
CA LEU A 294 1.70 5.66 14.75
C LEU A 294 0.50 6.51 15.25
N TRP A 295 -0.45 6.93 14.39
CA TRP A 295 -0.72 6.56 13.00
C TRP A 295 -0.75 7.77 12.04
N PRO A 296 -0.42 7.59 10.75
CA PRO A 296 -0.41 8.67 9.77
C PRO A 296 -1.79 9.23 9.41
N SER A 297 -1.80 10.46 8.90
CA SER A 297 -2.96 11.09 8.27
C SER A 297 -3.30 10.39 6.95
N PHE A 298 -4.03 9.28 7.02
CA PHE A 298 -4.33 8.40 5.88
C PHE A 298 -5.03 9.04 4.67
N GLU A 299 -5.73 10.17 4.84
CA GLU A 299 -6.34 10.93 3.73
C GLU A 299 -5.29 11.75 2.94
N THR A 300 -4.08 11.92 3.48
CA THR A 300 -2.93 12.58 2.86
C THR A 300 -2.25 11.63 1.85
N CYS A 301 -1.93 12.16 0.67
CA CYS A 301 -1.23 11.46 -0.41
C CYS A 301 0.27 11.35 -0.14
N MET A 302 0.99 10.43 -0.81
CA MET A 302 2.39 10.11 -0.45
C MET A 302 3.36 11.32 -0.41
N GLY A 303 3.13 12.34 -1.24
CA GLY A 303 4.01 13.51 -1.38
C GLY A 303 3.57 14.79 -0.64
N GLU A 304 2.38 14.83 -0.03
CA GLU A 304 1.86 16.04 0.65
C GLU A 304 1.73 15.85 2.17
N TYR A 305 2.48 14.90 2.75
CA TYR A 305 2.76 14.88 4.19
C TYR A 305 3.63 16.10 4.52
N ASP A 306 3.11 17.00 5.35
CA ASP A 306 3.72 18.31 5.57
C ASP A 306 5.08 18.11 6.25
N PRO A 307 6.20 18.48 5.61
CA PRO A 307 7.47 18.41 6.30
C PRO A 307 7.44 19.21 7.61
N ASP A 308 6.91 20.43 7.61
CA ASP A 308 7.05 21.36 8.73
C ASP A 308 6.16 20.99 9.95
N ASP A 309 5.30 19.98 9.84
CA ASP A 309 4.82 19.14 10.95
C ASP A 309 5.66 17.85 11.04
N PRO A 310 6.64 17.75 11.96
CA PRO A 310 7.55 16.61 12.02
C PRO A 310 6.84 15.27 12.20
N HIS A 311 5.74 15.21 12.97
CA HIS A 311 5.01 13.97 13.19
C HIS A 311 4.60 13.29 11.87
N SER A 312 4.17 14.09 10.89
CA SER A 312 3.60 13.59 9.63
C SER A 312 4.62 12.98 8.66
N VAL A 313 5.92 13.09 8.92
CA VAL A 313 6.95 12.45 8.08
C VAL A 313 7.53 11.17 8.67
N TYR A 314 7.50 11.00 10.01
CA TYR A 314 7.86 9.70 10.62
C TYR A 314 6.68 8.72 10.55
N ASP A 315 5.46 9.17 10.88
CA ASP A 315 4.27 8.31 11.00
C ASP A 315 3.96 7.48 9.74
N TYR A 316 4.40 7.98 8.58
CA TYR A 316 4.26 7.35 7.28
C TYR A 316 5.06 6.05 7.09
N TRP A 317 5.98 5.69 8.00
CA TRP A 317 6.81 4.48 7.94
C TRP A 317 5.99 3.19 7.77
N ILE A 318 4.79 3.17 8.35
CA ILE A 318 3.86 2.04 8.29
C ILE A 318 3.37 1.76 6.85
N THR A 319 3.40 2.77 5.97
CA THR A 319 3.18 2.58 4.53
C THR A 319 4.30 1.74 3.93
N PHE A 320 5.58 2.05 4.21
CA PHE A 320 6.69 1.25 3.70
C PHE A 320 6.72 -0.15 4.29
N ARG A 321 6.42 -0.32 5.59
CA ARG A 321 6.18 -1.65 6.20
C ARG A 321 5.15 -2.45 5.40
N GLY A 322 4.00 -1.86 5.06
CA GLY A 322 2.95 -2.51 4.26
C GLY A 322 3.27 -2.75 2.77
N LEU A 323 4.17 -1.96 2.18
CA LEU A 323 4.64 -2.17 0.80
C LEU A 323 5.76 -3.22 0.72
N THR A 324 6.53 -3.43 1.78
CA THR A 324 7.76 -4.26 1.79
C THR A 324 7.62 -5.61 2.49
N GLU A 325 6.93 -5.68 3.63
CA GLU A 325 6.75 -6.91 4.43
C GLU A 325 6.22 -8.13 3.65
N PRO A 326 5.33 -8.01 2.65
CA PRO A 326 4.92 -9.16 1.82
C PRO A 326 6.06 -9.93 1.14
N TYR A 327 7.27 -9.36 1.12
CA TYR A 327 8.50 -9.93 0.57
C TYR A 327 9.56 -10.27 1.63
N GLY A 328 9.26 -10.08 2.92
CA GLY A 328 10.06 -10.46 4.09
C GLY A 328 10.84 -9.31 4.74
N CYS A 329 10.61 -9.10 6.04
CA CYS A 329 11.37 -8.19 6.90
C CYS A 329 12.77 -8.74 7.22
N GLY A 330 13.74 -7.86 7.48
CA GLY A 330 15.09 -8.19 7.96
C GLY A 330 15.88 -9.13 7.02
N THR A 331 15.45 -9.27 5.77
CA THR A 331 15.85 -10.36 4.87
C THR A 331 16.45 -9.82 3.59
N ALA A 332 17.72 -10.17 3.34
CA ALA A 332 18.45 -9.82 2.12
C ALA A 332 17.74 -10.24 0.84
N GLY A 333 17.56 -9.29 -0.10
CA GLY A 333 16.77 -9.47 -1.32
C GLY A 333 15.26 -9.58 -1.07
N GLY A 334 14.79 -9.33 0.15
CA GLY A 334 13.40 -9.42 0.60
C GLY A 334 12.62 -8.13 0.37
N GLY A 335 11.95 -7.63 1.40
CA GLY A 335 11.23 -6.34 1.38
C GLY A 335 12.14 -5.15 1.15
N GLU A 336 13.30 -5.13 1.81
CA GLU A 336 14.28 -4.04 1.76
C GLU A 336 14.75 -3.67 0.35
N GLN A 337 14.86 -4.66 -0.54
CA GLN A 337 15.27 -4.46 -1.93
C GLN A 337 14.32 -3.51 -2.69
N ILE A 338 13.06 -3.36 -2.26
CA ILE A 338 12.14 -2.39 -2.88
C ILE A 338 12.61 -0.96 -2.61
N LEU A 339 13.09 -0.69 -1.39
CA LEU A 339 13.61 0.63 -1.03
C LEU A 339 15.03 0.85 -1.54
N GLN A 340 15.84 -0.21 -1.66
CA GLN A 340 17.10 -0.12 -2.41
C GLN A 340 16.85 0.23 -3.88
N ASP A 341 16.04 -0.56 -4.60
CA ASP A 341 15.71 -0.35 -6.02
C ASP A 341 15.14 1.06 -6.26
N PHE A 342 14.31 1.57 -5.32
CA PHE A 342 13.80 2.94 -5.32
C PHE A 342 14.92 3.99 -5.19
N TRP A 343 15.77 3.90 -4.17
CA TRP A 343 16.84 4.86 -3.93
C TRP A 343 17.88 4.84 -5.07
N GLU A 344 18.18 3.66 -5.62
CA GLU A 344 19.09 3.51 -6.76
C GLU A 344 18.50 4.06 -8.07
N ALA A 345 17.20 3.88 -8.31
CA ALA A 345 16.50 4.48 -9.46
C ALA A 345 16.36 6.02 -9.32
N THR A 346 16.31 6.53 -8.11
CA THR A 346 16.24 7.98 -7.81
C THR A 346 17.63 8.63 -7.92
N SER A 347 18.67 7.97 -7.40
CA SER A 347 20.09 8.34 -7.59
C SER A 347 20.47 8.49 -9.06
N GLN A 348 20.02 7.57 -9.91
CA GLN A 348 20.31 7.57 -11.35
C GLN A 348 19.50 8.60 -12.17
N SER A 349 18.53 9.30 -11.56
CA SER A 349 17.68 10.26 -12.26
C SER A 349 18.25 11.68 -12.26
N ALA A 350 17.90 12.48 -13.27
CA ALA A 350 18.23 13.91 -13.33
C ALA A 350 17.17 14.81 -12.66
N THR A 351 15.97 14.27 -12.47
CA THR A 351 14.79 14.95 -11.91
C THR A 351 14.02 13.98 -11.02
N SER A 352 13.35 14.46 -9.97
CA SER A 352 12.61 13.56 -9.07
C SER A 352 11.62 12.69 -9.84
N ASN A 353 11.68 11.39 -9.54
CA ASN A 353 10.94 10.30 -10.17
C ASN A 353 10.19 9.44 -9.14
N MET A 354 9.93 10.00 -7.94
CA MET A 354 9.53 9.28 -6.72
C MET A 354 8.51 8.14 -6.93
N LEU A 355 7.33 8.45 -7.49
CA LEU A 355 6.26 7.46 -7.66
C LEU A 355 6.54 6.45 -8.78
N SER A 356 7.27 6.84 -9.83
CA SER A 356 7.63 5.92 -10.93
C SER A 356 8.80 5.00 -10.55
N ALA A 357 9.75 5.49 -9.75
CA ALA A 357 10.81 4.71 -9.13
C ALA A 357 10.25 3.65 -8.16
N LEU A 358 9.37 4.05 -7.22
CA LEU A 358 8.77 3.11 -6.26
C LEU A 358 7.89 2.07 -6.98
N ASN A 359 7.11 2.47 -7.98
CA ASN A 359 6.36 1.51 -8.79
C ASN A 359 7.28 0.57 -9.60
N GLY A 360 8.43 1.05 -10.08
CA GLY A 360 9.44 0.22 -10.74
C GLY A 360 10.02 -0.86 -9.82
N ALA A 361 10.40 -0.48 -8.61
CA ALA A 361 10.89 -1.39 -7.57
C ALA A 361 9.84 -2.46 -7.19
N LEU A 362 8.57 -2.06 -7.04
CA LEU A 362 7.47 -2.99 -6.79
C LEU A 362 7.19 -3.92 -7.99
N VAL A 363 7.37 -3.45 -9.22
CA VAL A 363 7.28 -4.29 -10.43
C VAL A 363 8.40 -5.33 -10.50
N ASN A 364 9.60 -5.04 -10.00
CA ASN A 364 10.68 -6.03 -9.85
C ASN A 364 10.29 -7.17 -8.88
N LYS A 365 9.36 -6.91 -7.93
CA LYS A 365 8.74 -7.90 -7.03
C LYS A 365 7.42 -8.49 -7.56
N GLY A 366 7.01 -8.15 -8.77
CA GLY A 366 5.82 -8.70 -9.43
C GLY A 366 4.49 -8.11 -8.98
N THR A 367 4.47 -6.91 -8.37
CA THR A 367 3.25 -6.17 -8.03
C THR A 367 3.27 -4.77 -8.67
N THR A 368 2.20 -3.99 -8.53
CA THR A 368 2.20 -2.56 -8.88
C THR A 368 2.04 -1.72 -7.61
N LEU A 369 2.40 -0.44 -7.65
CA LEU A 369 2.12 0.48 -6.54
C LEU A 369 0.61 0.57 -6.26
N ALA A 370 -0.24 0.49 -7.28
CA ALA A 370 -1.70 0.47 -7.13
C ALA A 370 -2.25 -0.82 -6.48
N ASP A 371 -1.56 -1.95 -6.61
CA ASP A 371 -1.91 -3.22 -5.95
C ASP A 371 -1.36 -3.26 -4.52
N ALA A 372 -0.07 -2.97 -4.33
CA ALA A 372 0.60 -2.97 -3.04
C ALA A 372 -0.01 -1.94 -2.08
N TYR A 373 -0.25 -0.71 -2.54
CA TYR A 373 -0.87 0.33 -1.71
C TYR A 373 -2.33 -0.02 -1.34
N HIS A 374 -3.08 -0.71 -2.21
CA HIS A 374 -4.42 -1.18 -1.87
C HIS A 374 -4.41 -2.36 -0.88
N ALA A 375 -3.40 -3.23 -0.94
CA ALA A 375 -3.19 -4.28 0.06
C ALA A 375 -2.81 -3.70 1.42
N TYR A 376 -1.86 -2.77 1.45
CA TYR A 376 -1.50 -1.97 2.64
C TYR A 376 -2.74 -1.30 3.25
N ALA A 377 -3.58 -0.64 2.43
CA ALA A 377 -4.80 0.02 2.91
C ALA A 377 -5.82 -0.93 3.56
N ILE A 378 -5.75 -2.24 3.27
CA ILE A 378 -6.49 -3.29 3.98
C ILE A 378 -5.73 -3.69 5.24
N ALA A 379 -4.44 -3.99 5.16
CA ALA A 379 -3.60 -4.40 6.30
C ALA A 379 -3.69 -3.38 7.46
N VAL A 380 -3.45 -2.10 7.18
CA VAL A 380 -3.44 -1.00 8.17
C VAL A 380 -4.85 -0.57 8.63
N LYS A 381 -5.92 -1.08 7.99
CA LYS A 381 -7.28 -0.97 8.54
C LYS A 381 -7.50 -1.98 9.66
N PHE A 382 -7.08 -3.22 9.47
CA PHE A 382 -7.45 -4.32 10.38
C PHE A 382 -6.34 -4.66 11.39
N ASN A 383 -5.09 -4.27 11.12
CA ASN A 383 -3.91 -4.42 11.97
C ASN A 383 -3.85 -5.80 12.66
N LYS A 384 -4.07 -6.84 11.86
CA LYS A 384 -4.07 -8.22 12.33
C LYS A 384 -2.64 -8.71 12.34
N MET A 385 -2.26 -9.42 13.41
CA MET A 385 -1.07 -10.26 13.41
C MET A 385 -1.18 -11.27 12.26
N CYS A 386 -0.10 -11.50 11.50
CA CYS A 386 -0.05 -12.51 10.45
C CYS A 386 -0.06 -13.95 11.01
N ALA A 387 -1.23 -14.41 11.46
CA ALA A 387 -1.43 -15.73 12.04
C ALA A 387 -2.80 -16.33 11.70
N GLY A 388 -2.85 -17.66 11.58
CA GLY A 388 -4.10 -18.40 11.36
C GLY A 388 -4.67 -18.17 9.96
N GLY A 389 -5.82 -17.49 9.87
CA GLY A 389 -6.44 -17.08 8.61
C GLY A 389 -6.14 -15.64 8.18
N TYR A 390 -5.33 -14.91 8.95
CA TYR A 390 -4.77 -13.62 8.55
C TYR A 390 -3.40 -13.86 7.88
N ALA A 391 -3.24 -13.39 6.65
CA ALA A 391 -2.07 -13.67 5.81
C ALA A 391 -1.68 -12.47 4.94
N LEU A 392 -0.39 -12.40 4.62
CA LEU A 392 0.17 -11.37 3.75
C LEU A 392 -0.50 -11.41 2.36
N PRO A 393 -0.73 -10.26 1.70
CA PRO A 393 -0.31 -8.90 2.08
C PRO A 393 -1.36 -8.11 2.91
N TYR A 394 -2.25 -8.79 3.66
CA TYR A 394 -3.41 -8.15 4.33
C TYR A 394 -3.34 -8.18 5.87
N CYS A 395 -2.13 -8.29 6.42
CA CYS A 395 -1.80 -8.31 7.84
C CYS A 395 -0.40 -7.71 8.03
N PHE A 396 0.01 -7.54 9.28
CA PHE A 396 1.41 -7.27 9.66
C PHE A 396 1.84 -8.33 10.68
N GLU A 397 3.11 -8.75 10.67
CA GLU A 397 3.70 -9.65 11.66
C GLU A 397 3.45 -9.14 13.08
N GLU A 398 3.58 -7.83 13.27
CA GLU A 398 3.42 -7.15 14.54
C GLU A 398 2.10 -6.38 14.71
N GLY A 399 1.12 -6.53 13.81
CA GLY A 399 -0.07 -5.65 13.77
C GLY A 399 -0.84 -5.53 15.10
N SER A 400 -0.84 -6.57 15.93
CA SER A 400 -1.42 -6.53 17.28
C SER A 400 -0.64 -5.69 18.29
N ALA A 401 0.68 -5.54 18.12
CA ALA A 401 1.53 -4.69 18.93
C ALA A 401 1.35 -3.21 18.55
N TYR A 402 1.24 -2.90 17.24
CA TYR A 402 0.90 -1.57 16.74
C TYR A 402 -0.41 -1.06 17.37
N VAL A 403 -1.46 -1.90 17.38
CA VAL A 403 -2.76 -1.60 18.02
C VAL A 403 -2.69 -1.53 19.54
N ALA A 404 -1.77 -2.26 20.18
CA ALA A 404 -1.57 -2.17 21.63
C ALA A 404 -0.90 -0.86 22.06
N THR A 405 -0.10 -0.24 21.18
CA THR A 405 0.59 1.03 21.43
C THR A 405 -0.26 2.23 21.03
N ALA A 406 -0.71 2.30 19.77
CA ALA A 406 -1.39 3.46 19.20
C ALA A 406 -2.93 3.31 19.06
N GLY A 407 -3.50 2.21 19.55
CA GLY A 407 -4.92 1.89 19.39
C GLY A 407 -5.29 1.46 17.96
N PRO A 408 -6.55 1.07 17.71
CA PRO A 408 -7.01 0.67 16.38
C PRO A 408 -7.26 1.89 15.49
N THR A 409 -6.85 1.82 14.22
CA THR A 409 -7.16 2.86 13.22
C THR A 409 -8.68 3.06 13.09
N ALA A 410 -9.11 4.31 12.95
CA ALA A 410 -10.52 4.68 12.86
C ALA A 410 -11.14 4.29 11.49
N VAL A 411 -12.43 4.58 11.32
CA VAL A 411 -13.04 4.75 9.99
C VAL A 411 -13.37 6.22 9.79
N HIS A 412 -13.14 6.72 8.57
CA HIS A 412 -13.41 8.10 8.17
C HIS A 412 -14.93 8.35 8.01
N GLY A 413 -15.69 7.28 7.71
CA GLY A 413 -17.13 7.33 7.53
C GLY A 413 -17.85 6.04 7.89
N ALA A 414 -19.18 6.08 7.83
CA ALA A 414 -20.01 4.88 7.89
C ALA A 414 -21.32 5.05 7.11
N VAL A 415 -21.75 3.98 6.44
CA VAL A 415 -23.11 3.83 5.90
C VAL A 415 -23.97 3.20 6.99
N ALA A 416 -24.76 4.01 7.69
CA ALA A 416 -25.43 3.60 8.93
C ALA A 416 -26.51 2.50 8.77
N SER A 417 -27.06 2.30 7.58
CA SER A 417 -28.08 1.29 7.30
C SER A 417 -28.14 0.94 5.80
N ILE A 418 -28.64 -0.26 5.50
CA ILE A 418 -28.92 -0.69 4.12
C ILE A 418 -29.96 0.25 3.51
N GLY A 419 -29.67 0.81 2.32
CA GLY A 419 -30.49 1.85 1.69
C GLY A 419 -29.97 3.28 1.92
N SER A 420 -28.86 3.45 2.66
CA SER A 420 -28.20 4.74 2.89
C SER A 420 -26.89 4.88 2.09
N SER A 421 -26.36 6.11 2.03
CA SER A 421 -25.06 6.43 1.45
C SER A 421 -24.21 7.31 2.38
N TYR A 422 -22.89 7.20 2.26
CA TYR A 422 -21.90 8.13 2.79
C TYR A 422 -21.18 8.82 1.63
N ASN A 423 -20.86 10.10 1.78
CA ASN A 423 -20.02 10.84 0.83
C ASN A 423 -18.73 11.23 1.56
N GLY A 424 -17.59 11.02 0.91
CA GLY A 424 -16.27 11.40 1.41
C GLY A 424 -15.46 12.09 0.32
N SER A 425 -14.17 12.30 0.62
CA SER A 425 -13.20 12.82 -0.34
C SER A 425 -11.93 11.98 -0.28
N LEU A 426 -11.19 11.89 -1.37
CA LEU A 426 -9.94 11.14 -1.42
C LEU A 426 -8.93 11.79 -2.37
N ALA A 427 -7.75 12.17 -1.88
CA ALA A 427 -6.73 12.84 -2.68
C ALA A 427 -6.20 11.95 -3.81
N ASP A 428 -5.79 12.53 -4.94
CA ASP A 428 -4.96 11.81 -5.92
C ASP A 428 -3.59 11.42 -5.30
N ASN A 429 -2.77 10.68 -6.05
CA ASN A 429 -1.40 10.31 -5.69
C ASN A 429 -1.29 9.38 -4.47
N TYR A 430 -2.11 8.32 -4.45
CA TYR A 430 -2.12 7.26 -3.43
C TYR A 430 -2.34 7.81 -2.00
N SER A 431 -3.61 8.14 -1.74
CA SER A 431 -4.20 8.25 -0.41
C SER A 431 -5.27 7.18 -0.22
N LEU A 432 -5.70 6.93 1.02
CA LEU A 432 -6.70 5.91 1.35
C LEU A 432 -7.89 6.43 2.17
N ASN A 433 -9.01 5.72 2.12
CA ASN A 433 -10.20 6.03 2.91
C ASN A 433 -10.93 4.77 3.36
N TRP A 434 -11.76 4.91 4.40
CA TRP A 434 -12.41 3.79 5.06
C TRP A 434 -13.82 4.12 5.49
N VAL A 435 -14.79 3.37 4.98
CA VAL A 435 -16.21 3.54 5.30
C VAL A 435 -16.76 2.24 5.88
N GLY A 436 -17.19 2.27 7.15
CA GLY A 436 -17.89 1.14 7.76
C GLY A 436 -19.23 0.88 7.07
N LEU A 437 -19.54 -0.39 6.77
CA LEU A 437 -20.80 -0.79 6.13
C LEU A 437 -21.69 -1.58 7.11
N PRO A 438 -23.00 -1.74 6.83
CA PRO A 438 -23.89 -2.50 7.70
C PRO A 438 -23.46 -3.98 7.83
N ALA A 439 -23.10 -4.40 9.04
CA ALA A 439 -22.98 -5.82 9.39
C ALA A 439 -24.38 -6.44 9.62
N GLY A 440 -24.51 -7.77 9.44
CA GLY A 440 -25.78 -8.46 9.63
C GLY A 440 -25.83 -9.82 8.92
N THR A 441 -27.04 -10.24 8.53
CA THR A 441 -27.27 -11.50 7.78
C THR A 441 -28.04 -11.29 6.46
N LEU A 442 -28.44 -10.06 6.16
CA LEU A 442 -29.14 -9.72 4.92
C LEU A 442 -28.12 -9.23 3.87
N PRO A 443 -28.10 -9.82 2.66
CA PRO A 443 -27.25 -9.34 1.60
C PRO A 443 -27.78 -8.01 1.01
N TYR A 444 -26.86 -7.19 0.50
CA TYR A 444 -27.17 -5.89 -0.10
C TYR A 444 -26.22 -5.58 -1.26
N ARG A 445 -26.64 -4.73 -2.19
CA ARG A 445 -25.79 -4.15 -3.22
C ARG A 445 -24.92 -3.06 -2.59
N VAL A 446 -23.65 -2.97 -3.01
CA VAL A 446 -22.77 -1.84 -2.69
C VAL A 446 -22.32 -1.17 -3.98
N THR A 447 -22.38 0.16 -4.05
CA THR A 447 -21.87 0.93 -5.19
C THR A 447 -20.88 1.97 -4.70
N LEU A 448 -19.69 2.01 -5.29
CA LEU A 448 -18.75 3.12 -5.19
C LEU A 448 -18.93 4.02 -6.42
N ARG A 449 -19.08 5.33 -6.21
CA ARG A 449 -19.16 6.35 -7.25
C ARG A 449 -18.03 7.36 -7.07
N ASN A 450 -17.32 7.66 -8.14
CA ASN A 450 -16.48 8.84 -8.22
C ASN A 450 -17.36 10.01 -8.68
N GLU A 451 -17.64 10.96 -7.78
CA GLU A 451 -18.44 12.14 -8.09
C GLU A 451 -17.58 13.30 -8.63
N ALA A 452 -16.24 13.13 -8.66
CA ALA A 452 -15.29 14.12 -9.13
C ALA A 452 -14.98 13.99 -10.64
N SER A 453 -14.44 15.08 -11.21
CA SER A 453 -13.96 15.16 -12.59
C SER A 453 -12.57 14.53 -12.84
N GLY A 454 -11.99 13.88 -11.84
CA GLY A 454 -10.68 13.21 -11.90
C GLY A 454 -10.60 12.06 -10.90
N GLY A 455 -9.41 11.50 -10.69
CA GLY A 455 -9.21 10.35 -9.81
C GLY A 455 -9.49 8.99 -10.47
N GLN A 456 -8.98 7.95 -9.82
CA GLN A 456 -9.14 6.53 -10.17
C GLN A 456 -9.38 5.76 -8.86
N LEU A 457 -10.64 5.63 -8.46
CA LEU A 457 -11.00 5.08 -7.16
C LEU A 457 -11.09 3.56 -7.21
N ARG A 458 -10.13 2.88 -6.60
CA ARG A 458 -10.14 1.44 -6.35
C ARG A 458 -10.82 1.16 -5.02
N GLY A 459 -11.55 0.04 -4.92
CA GLY A 459 -12.23 -0.34 -3.69
C GLY A 459 -12.28 -1.84 -3.47
N SER A 460 -12.32 -2.24 -2.20
CA SER A 460 -12.70 -3.59 -1.77
C SER A 460 -13.63 -3.49 -0.56
N VAL A 461 -14.66 -4.33 -0.50
CA VAL A 461 -15.42 -4.53 0.73
C VAL A 461 -14.79 -5.70 1.50
N VAL A 462 -14.32 -5.43 2.71
CA VAL A 462 -13.59 -6.38 3.54
C VAL A 462 -14.40 -6.75 4.78
N CYS A 463 -14.61 -8.05 4.94
CA CYS A 463 -15.20 -8.69 6.10
C CYS A 463 -14.08 -9.17 7.03
N ASP A 464 -14.04 -8.67 8.26
CA ASP A 464 -13.33 -9.37 9.33
C ASP A 464 -14.27 -10.44 9.90
N THR A 465 -13.84 -11.70 9.91
CA THR A 465 -14.61 -12.82 10.48
C THR A 465 -14.20 -13.13 11.93
N GLY A 466 -13.20 -12.42 12.48
CA GLY A 466 -12.54 -12.76 13.73
C GLY A 466 -11.47 -13.85 13.60
N ALA A 467 -11.46 -14.64 12.51
CA ALA A 467 -10.45 -15.66 12.22
C ALA A 467 -9.64 -15.43 10.93
N ALA A 468 -10.17 -14.65 9.99
CA ALA A 468 -9.59 -14.32 8.69
C ALA A 468 -10.24 -13.02 8.14
N LEU A 469 -9.57 -12.36 7.19
CA LEU A 469 -10.21 -11.35 6.33
C LEU A 469 -10.78 -12.02 5.07
N VAL A 470 -12.03 -11.73 4.73
CA VAL A 470 -12.63 -12.07 3.43
C VAL A 470 -12.78 -10.79 2.63
N ILE A 471 -12.04 -10.69 1.53
CA ILE A 471 -11.90 -9.48 0.71
C ILE A 471 -12.72 -9.66 -0.57
N THR A 472 -13.66 -8.75 -0.81
CA THR A 472 -14.49 -8.71 -2.02
C THR A 472 -14.15 -7.44 -2.82
N PRO A 473 -13.23 -7.51 -3.80
CA PRO A 473 -12.86 -6.35 -4.61
C PRO A 473 -14.02 -5.90 -5.49
N PHE A 474 -14.17 -4.59 -5.70
CA PHE A 474 -15.08 -4.08 -6.71
C PHE A 474 -14.59 -4.48 -8.13
N PRO A 475 -15.48 -4.79 -9.10
CA PRO A 475 -15.05 -5.39 -10.37
C PRO A 475 -14.17 -4.50 -11.25
N GLN A 476 -14.25 -3.17 -11.07
CA GLN A 476 -13.52 -2.16 -11.85
C GLN A 476 -13.15 -0.96 -10.98
N VAL A 477 -12.10 -0.25 -11.36
CA VAL A 477 -11.69 1.05 -10.78
C VAL A 477 -12.61 2.16 -11.29
N ALA A 478 -13.19 2.97 -10.39
CA ALA A 478 -14.06 4.08 -10.76
C ALA A 478 -13.24 5.33 -11.13
N GLY A 479 -12.99 5.50 -12.43
CA GLY A 479 -12.46 6.75 -12.99
C GLY A 479 -13.44 7.93 -12.87
N SER A 480 -13.01 9.11 -13.29
CA SER A 480 -13.77 10.38 -13.36
C SER A 480 -15.26 10.19 -13.73
N GLY A 481 -16.18 10.64 -12.86
CA GLY A 481 -17.63 10.52 -13.01
C GLY A 481 -18.21 9.09 -13.05
N GLY A 482 -17.38 8.06 -12.88
CA GLY A 482 -17.74 6.65 -13.02
C GLY A 482 -18.26 6.01 -11.73
N SER A 483 -18.74 4.77 -11.85
CA SER A 483 -19.16 3.97 -10.70
C SER A 483 -18.93 2.48 -10.91
N THR A 484 -18.71 1.77 -9.82
CA THR A 484 -18.41 0.33 -9.77
C THR A 484 -19.24 -0.30 -8.65
N SER A 485 -19.77 -1.52 -8.85
CA SER A 485 -20.76 -2.12 -7.94
C SER A 485 -20.47 -3.59 -7.60
N LEU A 486 -20.65 -3.96 -6.34
CA LEU A 486 -20.92 -5.34 -5.93
C LEU A 486 -22.42 -5.57 -6.05
N ALA A 487 -22.86 -6.34 -7.05
CA ALA A 487 -24.28 -6.57 -7.34
C ALA A 487 -25.03 -7.17 -6.14
N SER A 488 -24.36 -8.06 -5.40
CA SER A 488 -24.74 -8.63 -4.11
C SER A 488 -23.49 -8.78 -3.24
N TYR A 489 -23.58 -8.37 -1.99
CA TYR A 489 -22.58 -8.59 -0.94
C TYR A 489 -23.27 -9.15 0.30
N ASN A 490 -22.71 -10.21 0.90
CA ASN A 490 -23.28 -10.89 2.06
C ASN A 490 -22.43 -10.64 3.32
N PRO A 491 -22.91 -9.87 4.33
CA PRO A 491 -22.18 -9.58 5.56
C PRO A 491 -22.23 -10.71 6.61
N SER A 492 -22.85 -11.85 6.31
CA SER A 492 -23.09 -12.92 7.28
C SER A 492 -21.79 -13.56 7.76
N GLY A 493 -21.57 -13.52 9.09
CA GLY A 493 -20.35 -14.03 9.74
C GLY A 493 -19.27 -12.97 9.99
N CYS A 494 -19.46 -11.73 9.53
CA CYS A 494 -18.50 -10.65 9.76
C CYS A 494 -18.69 -10.02 11.16
N SER A 495 -17.60 -9.90 11.93
CA SER A 495 -17.53 -9.06 13.14
C SER A 495 -17.45 -7.58 12.79
N SER A 496 -16.89 -7.23 11.62
CA SER A 496 -16.96 -5.89 11.04
C SER A 496 -16.90 -5.96 9.51
N VAL A 497 -17.52 -4.97 8.85
CA VAL A 497 -17.47 -4.80 7.39
C VAL A 497 -17.00 -3.38 7.09
N VAL A 498 -15.95 -3.25 6.28
CA VAL A 498 -15.38 -1.95 5.89
C VAL A 498 -15.17 -1.94 4.37
N ALA A 499 -15.66 -0.89 3.70
CA ALA A 499 -15.19 -0.54 2.38
C ALA A 499 -13.84 0.17 2.51
N VAL A 500 -12.79 -0.49 2.01
CA VAL A 500 -11.44 0.05 1.89
C VAL A 500 -11.30 0.67 0.51
N LEU A 501 -10.97 1.95 0.44
CA LEU A 501 -10.92 2.76 -0.76
C LEU A 501 -9.52 3.34 -0.93
N THR A 502 -8.98 3.35 -2.14
CA THR A 502 -7.72 4.02 -2.48
C THR A 502 -7.84 4.75 -3.80
N ASN A 503 -7.17 5.89 -3.95
CA ASN A 503 -7.12 6.61 -5.22
C ASN A 503 -5.75 6.42 -5.89
N GLN A 504 -5.73 5.60 -6.94
CA GLN A 504 -4.53 5.23 -7.69
C GLN A 504 -4.25 6.18 -8.87
N ALA A 505 -4.93 7.32 -8.97
CA ALA A 505 -4.62 8.32 -9.99
C ALA A 505 -3.32 9.03 -9.63
N GLN A 506 -2.30 8.90 -10.47
CA GLN A 506 -1.07 9.65 -10.38
C GLN A 506 -1.15 10.89 -11.29
N THR A 507 -0.85 12.08 -10.76
CA THR A 507 -0.85 13.34 -11.52
C THR A 507 0.52 13.66 -12.10
N GLU A 508 1.58 13.44 -11.33
CA GLU A 508 2.99 13.69 -11.67
C GLU A 508 3.87 12.64 -10.98
N ASP A 509 5.17 12.56 -11.29
CA ASP A 509 6.10 11.61 -10.65
C ASP A 509 6.51 12.01 -9.22
N ASN A 510 6.50 13.30 -8.91
CA ASN A 510 6.74 13.85 -7.57
C ASN A 510 5.76 15.04 -7.34
N PRO A 511 4.50 14.75 -6.99
CA PRO A 511 3.39 15.69 -7.12
C PRO A 511 3.34 16.71 -5.97
N SER A 512 3.73 17.95 -6.27
CA SER A 512 3.78 19.07 -5.30
C SER A 512 2.45 19.47 -4.64
N HIS A 513 1.32 18.96 -5.13
CA HIS A 513 -0.03 19.14 -4.57
C HIS A 513 -0.92 17.95 -4.96
N CYS A 514 -1.81 17.52 -4.07
CA CYS A 514 -2.78 16.47 -4.34
C CYS A 514 -4.21 17.01 -4.34
N GLN A 515 -5.01 16.60 -5.34
CA GLN A 515 -6.37 17.12 -5.50
C GLN A 515 -7.41 16.17 -4.84
N PRO A 516 -8.19 16.62 -3.84
CA PRO A 516 -9.25 15.81 -3.25
C PRO A 516 -10.36 15.47 -4.26
N ARG A 517 -10.73 14.20 -4.35
CA ARG A 517 -11.78 13.65 -5.22
C ARG A 517 -12.99 13.22 -4.39
N SER A 518 -14.09 13.96 -4.54
CA SER A 518 -15.37 13.61 -3.93
C SER A 518 -15.88 12.26 -4.41
N TYR A 519 -16.24 11.39 -3.47
CA TYR A 519 -16.78 10.05 -3.75
C TYR A 519 -18.05 9.81 -2.95
N ARG A 520 -18.92 8.93 -3.45
CA ARG A 520 -20.06 8.36 -2.72
C ARG A 520 -19.89 6.86 -2.61
N ILE A 521 -20.17 6.30 -1.44
CA ILE A 521 -20.47 4.88 -1.30
C ILE A 521 -21.88 4.70 -0.77
N GLU A 522 -22.66 3.90 -1.49
CA GLU A 522 -24.08 3.67 -1.23
C GLU A 522 -24.36 2.18 -1.08
N THR A 523 -25.30 1.85 -0.20
CA THR A 523 -25.84 0.49 -0.07
C THR A 523 -27.30 0.50 -0.47
N LEU A 524 -27.73 -0.54 -1.17
CA LEU A 524 -29.14 -0.71 -1.55
C LEU A 524 -29.58 -2.14 -1.17
N PRO A 525 -30.79 -2.32 -0.60
CA PRO A 525 -31.30 -3.66 -0.36
C PRO A 525 -31.39 -4.42 -1.69
N LEU A 526 -31.08 -5.72 -1.68
CA LEU A 526 -31.49 -6.56 -2.79
C LEU A 526 -33.02 -6.62 -2.77
N VAL A 527 -33.65 -6.30 -3.91
CA VAL A 527 -35.10 -6.19 -4.00
C VAL A 527 -35.71 -7.59 -4.03
N THR A 528 -35.99 -8.15 -2.86
CA THR A 528 -36.92 -9.27 -2.72
C THR A 528 -38.30 -8.79 -3.16
N MET A 529 -38.71 -9.16 -4.38
CA MET A 529 -40.02 -8.82 -4.94
C MET A 529 -41.14 -9.54 -4.17
N ASP A 530 -41.65 -8.97 -3.08
CA ASP A 530 -43.04 -9.27 -2.67
C ASP A 530 -43.95 -8.71 -3.77
N HIS A 531 -44.65 -9.58 -4.49
CA HIS A 531 -45.40 -9.27 -5.71
C HIS A 531 -46.67 -8.43 -5.41
N ARG A 532 -46.49 -7.18 -4.97
CA ARG A 532 -47.57 -6.29 -4.51
C ARG A 532 -47.46 -4.88 -5.08
N GLN A 533 -47.92 -4.77 -6.33
CA GLN A 533 -48.53 -3.58 -6.91
C GLN A 533 -47.64 -2.31 -7.02
N PHE A 534 -47.01 -2.14 -8.17
CA PHE A 534 -46.67 -0.81 -8.68
C PHE A 534 -47.62 -0.43 -9.82
N LEU A 535 -48.24 0.75 -9.74
CA LEU A 535 -48.78 1.42 -10.92
C LEU A 535 -47.62 2.15 -11.63
N PRO A 536 -47.55 2.14 -12.97
CA PRO A 536 -46.47 2.82 -13.68
C PRO A 536 -46.63 4.34 -13.58
N LEU A 537 -45.68 4.99 -12.90
CA LEU A 537 -45.47 6.43 -13.01
C LEU A 537 -44.71 6.70 -14.32
N VAL A 538 -45.37 7.34 -15.29
CA VAL A 538 -44.75 7.72 -16.55
C VAL A 538 -44.04 9.08 -16.37
N GLU A 539 -42.79 9.05 -15.93
CA GLU A 539 -41.87 10.16 -16.16
C GLU A 539 -41.17 10.02 -17.52
N ARG A 540 -40.97 11.16 -18.19
CA ARG A 540 -40.47 11.23 -19.57
C ARG A 540 -39.14 11.96 -19.61
N SER A 541 -38.04 11.21 -19.61
CA SER A 541 -36.66 11.71 -19.71
C SER A 541 -36.09 11.47 -21.12
N ASP A 542 -36.28 12.45 -22.00
CA ASP A 542 -35.77 12.43 -23.37
C ASP A 542 -34.24 12.74 -23.42
N SER A 543 -33.36 11.78 -23.03
CA SER A 543 -31.93 11.75 -23.45
C SER A 543 -31.14 10.52 -22.95
N TYR A 544 -31.22 9.39 -23.66
CA TYR A 544 -30.26 8.28 -23.51
C TYR A 544 -29.31 8.20 -24.71
N ALA A 545 -28.01 8.08 -24.43
CA ALA A 545 -27.08 7.49 -25.40
C ALA A 545 -27.44 6.00 -25.57
N PRO A 546 -27.38 5.43 -26.78
CA PRO A 546 -27.77 4.04 -27.00
C PRO A 546 -26.82 3.10 -26.26
N ILE A 547 -27.36 2.37 -25.28
CA ILE A 547 -26.66 1.29 -24.57
C ILE A 547 -26.40 0.17 -25.59
N PRO A 548 -25.18 -0.38 -25.69
CA PRO A 548 -24.80 -1.26 -26.80
C PRO A 548 -25.60 -2.56 -26.85
N LEU A 549 -25.91 -3.16 -25.70
CA LEU A 549 -26.76 -4.35 -25.51
C LEU A 549 -27.42 -4.28 -24.12
N ARG A 550 -28.61 -4.84 -23.96
CA ARG A 550 -29.37 -4.89 -22.69
C ARG A 550 -29.83 -6.32 -22.39
N ASN A 551 -29.86 -6.70 -21.11
CA ASN A 551 -30.39 -8.00 -20.67
C ASN A 551 -29.77 -9.20 -21.42
N GLY A 552 -28.45 -9.15 -21.68
CA GLY A 552 -27.74 -10.24 -22.36
C GLY A 552 -27.51 -11.46 -21.47
N ASP A 553 -27.59 -11.22 -20.17
CA ASP A 553 -27.69 -12.10 -19.00
C ASP A 553 -29.12 -12.64 -18.77
N PHE A 554 -30.12 -12.23 -19.57
CA PHE A 554 -31.51 -12.70 -19.54
C PHE A 554 -32.30 -12.55 -18.21
N GLU A 555 -31.68 -12.13 -17.10
CA GLU A 555 -32.24 -11.99 -15.75
C GLU A 555 -33.45 -11.05 -15.61
N LEU A 556 -33.78 -10.26 -16.64
CA LEU A 556 -35.03 -9.48 -16.72
C LEU A 556 -36.14 -10.22 -17.49
N GLY A 557 -35.98 -11.52 -17.72
CA GLY A 557 -36.85 -12.34 -18.56
C GLY A 557 -36.81 -11.88 -20.03
N PRO A 558 -37.94 -11.91 -20.76
CA PRO A 558 -38.00 -11.50 -22.17
C PRO A 558 -37.82 -9.98 -22.42
N GLU A 559 -37.61 -9.17 -21.39
CA GLU A 559 -37.45 -7.72 -21.55
C GLU A 559 -36.26 -7.35 -22.46
N PHE A 560 -36.48 -6.36 -23.33
CA PHE A 560 -35.58 -5.89 -24.39
C PHE A 560 -35.26 -6.89 -25.53
N TRP A 561 -35.67 -8.15 -25.43
CA TRP A 561 -35.59 -9.11 -26.53
C TRP A 561 -36.94 -9.24 -27.26
N GLN A 562 -36.87 -9.51 -28.55
CA GLN A 562 -38.01 -9.94 -29.36
C GLN A 562 -37.84 -11.44 -29.61
N GLU A 563 -38.79 -12.22 -29.09
CA GLU A 563 -38.86 -13.66 -29.30
C GLU A 563 -39.74 -13.99 -30.50
N SER A 564 -39.36 -15.02 -31.25
CA SER A 564 -40.17 -15.61 -32.32
C SER A 564 -39.93 -17.10 -32.36
N SER A 565 -40.96 -17.90 -32.06
CA SER A 565 -40.99 -19.35 -32.22
C SER A 565 -42.09 -19.75 -33.20
N THR A 566 -41.84 -20.72 -34.07
CA THR A 566 -42.87 -21.22 -35.00
C THR A 566 -43.95 -22.08 -34.32
N HIS A 567 -43.62 -22.72 -33.20
CA HIS A 567 -44.55 -23.44 -32.33
C HIS A 567 -45.09 -22.60 -31.16
N SER A 568 -44.71 -21.31 -31.09
CA SER A 568 -45.07 -20.38 -29.99
C SER A 568 -44.55 -20.83 -28.62
N TRP A 569 -43.33 -21.35 -28.55
CA TRP A 569 -42.61 -21.53 -27.30
C TRP A 569 -42.07 -20.20 -26.77
N ASP A 570 -42.06 -20.04 -25.45
CA ASP A 570 -41.26 -19.03 -24.75
C ASP A 570 -39.78 -19.40 -24.90
N LEU A 571 -38.91 -18.46 -25.28
CA LEU A 571 -37.50 -18.71 -25.59
C LEU A 571 -36.55 -18.27 -24.47
N ILE A 572 -36.87 -17.21 -23.72
CA ILE A 572 -36.16 -16.85 -22.47
C ILE A 572 -36.90 -17.46 -21.29
N VAL A 573 -36.22 -18.36 -20.57
CA VAL A 573 -36.79 -19.34 -19.64
C VAL A 573 -35.90 -19.54 -18.41
N THR A 574 -36.45 -20.08 -17.33
CA THR A 574 -35.71 -20.41 -16.09
C THR A 574 -35.36 -21.90 -16.01
N GLU A 575 -34.51 -22.27 -15.04
CA GLU A 575 -34.07 -23.67 -14.79
C GLU A 575 -35.20 -24.70 -14.58
N ASP A 576 -36.47 -24.28 -14.41
CA ASP A 576 -37.63 -25.18 -14.44
C ASP A 576 -37.76 -25.90 -15.81
N LYS A 577 -37.33 -25.26 -16.90
CA LYS A 577 -37.24 -25.81 -18.28
C LYS A 577 -36.24 -24.99 -19.11
N PRO A 578 -35.14 -25.56 -19.64
CA PRO A 578 -34.76 -26.97 -19.62
C PRO A 578 -34.12 -27.40 -18.29
N ASP A 579 -33.92 -28.72 -18.11
CA ASP A 579 -33.16 -29.34 -17.00
C ASP A 579 -31.64 -29.11 -17.17
N VAL A 580 -31.25 -27.84 -17.28
CA VAL A 580 -29.89 -27.33 -17.43
C VAL A 580 -29.82 -26.00 -16.70
N ALA A 581 -28.93 -25.91 -15.70
CA ALA A 581 -28.70 -24.66 -14.98
C ALA A 581 -28.18 -23.55 -15.90
N ALA A 582 -28.52 -22.29 -15.60
CA ALA A 582 -28.00 -21.13 -16.32
C ALA A 582 -26.46 -21.06 -16.23
N HIS A 583 -25.81 -20.29 -17.10
CA HIS A 583 -24.37 -20.01 -16.97
C HIS A 583 -24.13 -18.94 -15.89
N SER A 584 -25.00 -17.92 -15.84
CA SER A 584 -25.14 -17.02 -14.70
C SER A 584 -26.63 -16.74 -14.42
N GLY A 585 -26.98 -16.33 -13.19
CA GLY A 585 -28.38 -16.02 -12.85
C GLY A 585 -29.30 -17.22 -12.62
N GLU A 586 -30.59 -17.04 -12.93
CA GLU A 586 -31.67 -18.05 -12.93
C GLU A 586 -32.30 -18.23 -14.33
N TRP A 587 -32.04 -17.32 -15.28
CA TRP A 587 -32.60 -17.32 -16.64
C TRP A 587 -31.59 -17.70 -17.72
N LEU A 588 -32.07 -18.28 -18.82
CA LEU A 588 -31.29 -18.55 -20.01
C LEU A 588 -32.17 -18.46 -21.27
N ALA A 589 -31.55 -18.39 -22.43
CA ALA A 589 -32.23 -18.52 -23.72
C ALA A 589 -32.16 -19.97 -24.24
N TRP A 590 -33.30 -20.62 -24.49
CA TRP A 590 -33.39 -21.95 -25.09
C TRP A 590 -33.99 -21.89 -26.50
N LEU A 591 -33.18 -22.20 -27.51
CA LEU A 591 -33.57 -22.22 -28.92
C LEU A 591 -33.50 -23.65 -29.50
N GLY A 592 -34.38 -23.94 -30.46
CA GLY A 592 -34.63 -25.29 -30.97
C GLY A 592 -35.58 -26.06 -30.05
N GLY A 593 -35.13 -27.20 -29.51
CA GLY A 593 -35.85 -27.99 -28.52
C GLY A 593 -36.93 -28.92 -29.08
N ASP A 594 -37.51 -28.59 -30.25
CA ASP A 594 -38.47 -29.41 -31.00
C ASP A 594 -38.05 -29.57 -32.48
N ASN A 595 -38.78 -30.41 -33.21
CA ASN A 595 -38.61 -30.69 -34.63
C ASN A 595 -39.38 -29.65 -35.47
N LEU A 596 -38.87 -29.31 -36.66
CA LEU A 596 -39.47 -28.33 -37.59
C LEU A 596 -39.67 -26.94 -36.95
N GLU A 597 -38.81 -26.56 -36.02
CA GLU A 597 -38.88 -25.31 -35.28
C GLU A 597 -37.90 -24.28 -35.85
N THR A 598 -38.38 -23.05 -36.08
CA THR A 598 -37.54 -21.87 -36.28
C THR A 598 -37.74 -20.91 -35.11
N SER A 599 -36.72 -20.82 -34.27
CA SER A 599 -36.68 -19.97 -33.08
C SER A 599 -35.65 -18.85 -33.25
N LEU A 600 -35.99 -17.64 -32.82
CA LEU A 600 -35.18 -16.43 -32.98
C LEU A 600 -35.33 -15.54 -31.75
N LEU A 601 -34.20 -15.14 -31.16
CA LEU A 601 -34.09 -14.00 -30.27
C LEU A 601 -33.46 -12.83 -31.01
N GLN A 602 -34.08 -11.65 -30.94
CA GLN A 602 -33.61 -10.45 -31.66
C GLN A 602 -33.64 -9.19 -30.79
N GLN A 603 -32.58 -8.37 -30.85
CA GLN A 603 -32.50 -7.08 -30.17
C GLN A 603 -31.87 -6.03 -31.10
N GLN A 604 -32.34 -4.77 -31.02
CA GLN A 604 -31.67 -3.65 -31.67
C GLN A 604 -30.54 -3.15 -30.77
N VAL A 605 -29.30 -3.27 -31.27
CA VAL A 605 -28.05 -3.10 -30.52
C VAL A 605 -27.15 -2.09 -31.22
N THR A 606 -26.18 -1.51 -30.52
CA THR A 606 -25.13 -0.69 -31.15
C THR A 606 -23.79 -1.37 -30.96
N VAL A 607 -23.22 -1.89 -32.05
CA VAL A 607 -21.94 -2.62 -32.02
C VAL A 607 -20.82 -1.65 -31.63
N PRO A 608 -20.09 -1.87 -30.54
CA PRO A 608 -19.03 -0.95 -30.11
C PRO A 608 -17.93 -0.80 -31.16
N ALA A 609 -17.45 0.43 -31.38
CA ALA A 609 -16.43 0.70 -32.39
C ALA A 609 -15.02 0.19 -31.99
N SER A 610 -14.74 0.13 -30.68
CA SER A 610 -13.50 -0.38 -30.08
C SER A 610 -13.48 -1.90 -29.93
N THR A 611 -14.66 -2.49 -29.71
CA THR A 611 -14.86 -3.86 -29.23
C THR A 611 -16.01 -4.54 -30.01
N PRO A 612 -15.83 -4.78 -31.34
CA PRO A 612 -16.88 -5.27 -32.22
C PRO A 612 -16.92 -6.81 -32.28
N ILE A 613 -16.62 -7.52 -31.18
CA ILE A 613 -16.76 -8.98 -31.11
C ILE A 613 -17.97 -9.30 -30.25
N LEU A 614 -18.95 -10.01 -30.82
CA LEU A 614 -20.02 -10.62 -30.03
C LEU A 614 -19.46 -11.84 -29.29
N SER A 615 -19.60 -11.88 -27.96
CA SER A 615 -19.45 -13.07 -27.12
C SER A 615 -20.81 -13.51 -26.62
N TYR A 616 -21.00 -14.81 -26.46
CA TYR A 616 -22.05 -15.39 -25.63
C TYR A 616 -21.60 -16.76 -25.14
N TRP A 617 -22.11 -17.21 -24.00
CA TRP A 617 -21.97 -18.59 -23.57
C TRP A 617 -23.05 -19.43 -24.25
N HIS A 618 -22.70 -20.64 -24.69
CA HIS A 618 -23.64 -21.56 -25.30
C HIS A 618 -23.49 -22.99 -24.82
N TRP A 619 -24.57 -23.76 -24.92
CA TRP A 619 -24.57 -25.21 -24.75
C TRP A 619 -25.28 -25.84 -25.95
N ILE A 620 -24.58 -26.70 -26.68
CA ILE A 620 -25.16 -27.49 -27.79
C ILE A 620 -25.53 -28.87 -27.26
N GLY A 621 -26.82 -29.22 -27.36
CA GLY A 621 -27.36 -30.52 -26.99
C GLY A 621 -28.20 -31.10 -28.12
N SER A 622 -27.62 -32.01 -28.90
CA SER A 622 -28.25 -32.60 -30.08
C SER A 622 -28.08 -34.12 -30.17
N GLN A 623 -29.07 -34.77 -30.79
CA GLN A 623 -29.04 -36.19 -31.16
C GLN A 623 -28.81 -36.42 -32.66
N ASP A 624 -28.84 -35.39 -33.51
CA ASP A 624 -28.77 -35.53 -34.98
C ASP A 624 -27.34 -35.50 -35.55
N SER A 625 -27.23 -35.84 -36.83
CA SER A 625 -26.07 -35.67 -37.70
C SER A 625 -25.89 -34.21 -38.16
N CYS A 626 -24.68 -33.83 -38.59
CA CYS A 626 -24.41 -32.45 -39.03
C CYS A 626 -24.89 -32.20 -40.48
N ALA A 627 -26.20 -32.22 -40.69
CA ALA A 627 -26.84 -32.10 -42.01
C ALA A 627 -28.13 -31.26 -42.00
N GLY A 628 -28.98 -31.37 -40.97
CA GLY A 628 -30.21 -30.61 -40.82
C GLY A 628 -30.01 -29.36 -39.95
N ASP A 629 -30.05 -29.56 -38.63
CA ASP A 629 -30.22 -28.50 -37.64
C ASP A 629 -29.06 -27.50 -37.58
N VAL A 630 -29.39 -26.20 -37.59
CA VAL A 630 -28.39 -25.11 -37.64
C VAL A 630 -28.72 -23.96 -36.70
N ALA A 631 -27.67 -23.45 -36.05
CA ALA A 631 -27.68 -22.18 -35.33
C ALA A 631 -27.00 -21.08 -36.15
N ARG A 632 -27.51 -19.85 -36.07
CA ARG A 632 -27.04 -18.70 -36.83
C ARG A 632 -26.96 -17.45 -35.96
N VAL A 633 -25.97 -16.59 -36.26
CA VAL A 633 -26.01 -15.17 -35.85
C VAL A 633 -26.37 -14.34 -37.08
N ARG A 634 -27.33 -13.43 -36.90
CA ARG A 634 -27.89 -12.58 -37.94
C ARG A 634 -27.72 -11.10 -37.57
N ILE A 635 -27.46 -10.26 -38.57
CA ILE A 635 -27.38 -8.80 -38.43
C ILE A 635 -28.22 -8.17 -39.53
N ASN A 636 -29.21 -7.36 -39.17
CA ASN A 636 -30.17 -6.74 -40.09
C ASN A 636 -30.81 -7.79 -41.05
N GLY A 637 -31.09 -8.99 -40.53
CA GLY A 637 -31.62 -10.13 -41.28
C GLY A 637 -30.61 -10.92 -42.14
N ALA A 638 -29.39 -10.42 -42.35
CA ALA A 638 -28.34 -11.17 -43.05
C ALA A 638 -27.64 -12.15 -42.10
N VAL A 639 -27.39 -13.39 -42.53
CA VAL A 639 -26.62 -14.38 -41.76
C VAL A 639 -25.14 -14.01 -41.82
N VAL A 640 -24.51 -13.78 -40.67
CA VAL A 640 -23.09 -13.42 -40.55
C VAL A 640 -22.22 -14.56 -40.01
N HIS A 641 -22.85 -15.54 -39.34
CA HIS A 641 -22.21 -16.74 -38.83
C HIS A 641 -23.22 -17.88 -38.74
N GLN A 642 -22.80 -19.12 -38.97
CA GLN A 642 -23.65 -20.32 -38.88
C GLN A 642 -22.82 -21.54 -38.46
N TYR A 643 -23.39 -22.42 -37.65
CA TYR A 643 -22.85 -23.74 -37.29
C TYR A 643 -23.98 -24.78 -37.16
N TYR A 644 -23.64 -26.06 -37.30
CA TYR A 644 -24.60 -27.17 -37.12
C TYR A 644 -24.79 -27.52 -35.65
N LEU A 645 -26.03 -27.79 -35.25
CA LEU A 645 -26.36 -28.43 -33.99
C LEU A 645 -26.46 -29.94 -34.26
N CYS A 646 -25.45 -30.69 -33.83
CA CYS A 646 -25.35 -32.12 -34.11
C CYS A 646 -24.52 -32.83 -33.04
N GLN A 647 -24.67 -34.15 -32.92
CA GLN A 647 -24.08 -34.96 -31.85
C GLN A 647 -22.56 -34.79 -31.70
N SER A 648 -21.81 -34.60 -32.81
CA SER A 648 -20.36 -34.36 -32.77
C SER A 648 -19.95 -32.94 -32.37
N ASN A 649 -20.90 -31.99 -32.38
CA ASN A 649 -20.71 -30.61 -31.95
C ASN A 649 -21.23 -30.34 -30.53
N ASN A 650 -21.80 -31.36 -29.86
CA ASN A 650 -22.29 -31.24 -28.49
C ASN A 650 -21.19 -30.72 -27.55
N THR A 651 -21.45 -29.61 -26.87
CA THR A 651 -20.45 -28.93 -26.04
C THR A 651 -20.15 -29.69 -24.74
N GLY A 652 -21.12 -30.45 -24.24
CA GLY A 652 -21.04 -31.22 -22.98
C GLY A 652 -21.03 -30.35 -21.72
N GLY A 653 -21.48 -29.09 -21.84
CA GLY A 653 -21.38 -28.04 -20.84
C GLY A 653 -21.44 -26.67 -21.50
N TRP A 654 -21.60 -25.60 -20.72
CA TRP A 654 -21.47 -24.22 -21.20
C TRP A 654 -20.06 -23.94 -21.74
N ARG A 655 -19.97 -23.21 -22.86
CA ARG A 655 -18.72 -22.74 -23.47
C ARG A 655 -18.90 -21.35 -24.07
N GLU A 656 -17.88 -20.50 -24.01
CA GLU A 656 -17.89 -19.24 -24.74
C GLU A 656 -17.79 -19.46 -26.25
N HIS A 657 -18.67 -18.82 -27.02
CA HIS A 657 -18.66 -18.77 -28.48
C HIS A 657 -18.60 -17.31 -28.95
N THR A 658 -17.83 -17.02 -30.00
CA THR A 658 -17.65 -15.64 -30.49
C THR A 658 -17.80 -15.45 -31.98
N VAL A 659 -18.31 -14.27 -32.36
CA VAL A 659 -18.50 -13.84 -33.74
C VAL A 659 -17.96 -12.42 -33.91
N SER A 660 -17.03 -12.23 -34.85
CA SER A 660 -16.55 -10.89 -35.21
C SER A 660 -17.61 -10.14 -36.01
N LEU A 661 -18.02 -8.98 -35.48
CA LEU A 661 -18.97 -8.06 -36.09
C LEU A 661 -18.27 -6.77 -36.56
N ALA A 662 -16.96 -6.82 -36.83
CA ALA A 662 -16.15 -5.67 -37.22
C ALA A 662 -16.67 -4.89 -38.45
N ALA A 663 -17.41 -5.53 -39.36
CA ALA A 663 -18.07 -4.88 -40.49
C ALA A 663 -19.23 -3.93 -40.08
N TYR A 664 -19.71 -4.06 -38.85
CA TYR A 664 -20.80 -3.31 -38.24
C TYR A 664 -20.34 -2.37 -37.11
N ALA A 665 -19.02 -2.28 -36.86
CA ALA A 665 -18.46 -1.47 -35.78
C ALA A 665 -18.96 -0.01 -35.82
N GLY A 666 -19.51 0.47 -34.70
CA GLY A 666 -20.10 1.79 -34.55
C GLY A 666 -21.51 1.97 -35.15
N GLN A 667 -22.14 0.90 -35.66
CA GLN A 667 -23.48 0.95 -36.25
C GLN A 667 -24.53 0.41 -35.28
N THR A 668 -25.72 1.03 -35.28
CA THR A 668 -26.92 0.43 -34.69
C THR A 668 -27.50 -0.58 -35.68
N VAL A 669 -27.76 -1.80 -35.23
CA VAL A 669 -28.19 -2.94 -36.04
C VAL A 669 -29.18 -3.82 -35.27
N ASP A 670 -30.00 -4.58 -35.99
CA ASP A 670 -30.82 -5.63 -35.38
C ASP A 670 -30.00 -6.94 -35.32
N LEU A 671 -29.48 -7.27 -34.15
CA LEU A 671 -28.78 -8.52 -33.85
C LEU A 671 -29.81 -9.62 -33.57
N GLY A 672 -29.64 -10.77 -34.19
CA GLY A 672 -30.42 -11.97 -33.90
C GLY A 672 -29.57 -13.21 -33.69
N ILE A 673 -30.01 -14.09 -32.77
CA ILE A 673 -29.52 -15.46 -32.63
C ILE A 673 -30.69 -16.39 -32.98
N GLU A 674 -30.47 -17.29 -33.93
CA GLU A 674 -31.52 -18.09 -34.56
C GLU A 674 -31.15 -19.58 -34.56
N VAL A 675 -32.15 -20.44 -34.41
CA VAL A 675 -32.04 -21.89 -34.64
C VAL A 675 -33.16 -22.33 -35.59
N GLU A 676 -32.82 -23.14 -36.59
CA GLU A 676 -33.75 -23.83 -37.50
C GLU A 676 -33.49 -25.33 -37.40
N THR A 677 -34.52 -26.13 -37.05
CA THR A 677 -34.46 -27.60 -36.95
C THR A 677 -35.28 -28.29 -38.05
N ASP A 678 -34.88 -29.51 -38.43
CA ASP A 678 -35.60 -30.35 -39.39
C ASP A 678 -36.58 -31.34 -38.70
N SER A 679 -37.07 -32.34 -39.42
CA SER A 679 -38.03 -33.33 -38.89
C SER A 679 -37.40 -34.54 -38.19
N SER A 680 -36.08 -34.53 -37.93
CA SER A 680 -35.30 -35.69 -37.50
C SER A 680 -34.48 -35.44 -36.22
N LEU A 681 -34.98 -35.95 -35.10
CA LEU A 681 -34.31 -35.90 -33.78
C LEU A 681 -34.24 -34.48 -33.20
N LEU A 682 -33.90 -34.38 -31.92
CA LEU A 682 -33.93 -33.11 -31.20
C LEU A 682 -32.53 -32.49 -31.10
N SER A 683 -32.46 -31.20 -31.43
CA SER A 683 -31.32 -30.32 -31.16
C SER A 683 -31.76 -29.10 -30.36
N SER A 684 -30.90 -28.68 -29.44
CA SER A 684 -31.05 -27.49 -28.63
C SER A 684 -29.77 -26.67 -28.65
N LEU A 685 -29.92 -25.36 -28.75
CA LEU A 685 -28.92 -24.38 -28.38
C LEU A 685 -29.44 -23.65 -27.14
N LEU A 686 -28.73 -23.77 -26.03
CA LEU A 686 -28.90 -22.84 -24.91
C LEU A 686 -27.89 -21.70 -25.08
N VAL A 687 -28.28 -20.49 -24.73
CA VAL A 687 -27.47 -19.26 -24.84
C VAL A 687 -27.61 -18.45 -23.56
N ASP A 688 -26.52 -17.84 -23.11
CA ASP A 688 -26.45 -17.00 -21.92
C ASP A 688 -25.29 -15.98 -22.02
N ASP A 689 -25.23 -15.00 -21.11
CA ASP A 689 -24.15 -14.01 -20.96
C ASP A 689 -23.74 -13.33 -22.29
N VAL A 690 -24.73 -12.91 -23.09
CA VAL A 690 -24.51 -12.24 -24.37
C VAL A 690 -23.89 -10.86 -24.14
N THR A 691 -22.77 -10.55 -24.81
CA THR A 691 -22.00 -9.32 -24.59
C THR A 691 -21.13 -8.91 -25.78
N PHE A 692 -20.52 -7.72 -25.72
CA PHE A 692 -19.53 -7.22 -26.69
C PHE A 692 -18.15 -7.08 -26.05
N ARG A 693 -17.09 -7.49 -26.77
CA ARG A 693 -15.69 -7.43 -26.33
C ARG A 693 -14.68 -7.14 -27.45
#